data_AF-A0A9R0K2D2-F1
#
_entry.id   AF-A0A9R0K2D2-F1
#
_cell.length_a   1.000
_cell.length_b   1.000
_cell.length_c   1.000
_cell.angle_alpha   90.00
_cell.angle_beta   90.00
_cell.angle_gamma   90.00
#
_symmetry.space_group_name_H-M   'P 1'
#
loop_
_entity.id
_entity.type
_entity.pdbx_description
1 polymer ?
#
loop_
_entity_poly.entity_id
_entity_poly.type
_entity_poly.pdbx_seq_one_letter_code
_entity_poly.pdbx_strand_id
1 'polypeptide(L)'
;MEERSSGSLPARIPNFHASGLSPWNGVVTYDACVRLCLNSWDKGCKEASFFLNNECAVLRDAFSLRNVLLQSEEEIMSRRASELVSGATAPKPKKTIGKIKVQVRKVKMALDPPSGCVFPQMHKMDLEKIQCHVSNVKSKLALKWEALQKIQAVRNIPKNGSLSSKSLAYVNVGAQYMKEIGGLLKSGLTSSQTTTSEVVQETYFCLVRLKSSSDKDAVRMQPGSGETHIFFPDSLSDDLNIMVLDSRGNHCGCVVAQVASVVDADNDKSRWWPIYHEPDHEPIGKVQLCINYSTSQDDNSHLKCGIVAETVAYDLVLETAMKAQNFQQRNLLLHSQWKWLVTEFASFYGVSDAYTKLRYLSYVMDVATPTADCLLLIHDLLSPVIAKENTLSHQEKRILGVLSDKIEDVLALVFKNYKSLDETSLSGLASVSTTATGVVAPAIAPAIKLYGLQHDMLSPEARLKFCKFFQVASKIRSRRHLGEIDEFVFSNEAAKMDNVASTSAYQKMKSLCLIVKNEVRTDIEINNQNILPSFLDLPNLTSSIYSAELSTRLCTFLKACPPAGPLPPVTELVITVADFERDLALWNINTVKGGVNAKELFGSYISNWIKEKHVALLDFCKTSMMKCSDHKAQQLTCPSIDEIYDQLRQTLNEYEIIVHRWPEYAAVLESVMADVQNAVVEALEKQYADVLSPLKDNLTNLGLKYVQKFAKRSDSFYTAPAELGVVLNSMRRMLDVLLPKVEVQLKSWSTCIDDAGSAVPGERLTEVTIMLRTKFRNYIQAVLEKLVENTRLQSSTKWKKIIQDFEETSAESDVQNRVQPLQDLVIKTIENLHSILENSVFLAVCRGFWDKMGQEVLNCLENNKENRSWYKGLRIALQVLDETFTSRMQQLLNYRVPDSDLEPPRCILEAHSMLQ
;
A
#
# COMPACT_ATOMS: atom_id res chain seq x y z
N MET A 1 4.84 45.46 1.57
CA MET A 1 4.00 45.73 2.76
C MET A 1 3.03 44.57 2.87
N GLU A 2 3.09 43.62 3.79
CA GLU A 2 3.85 43.41 5.04
C GLU A 2 4.45 41.99 5.00
N GLU A 3 5.75 41.87 5.26
CA GLU A 3 6.39 40.60 5.57
C GLU A 3 5.92 40.14 6.95
N ARG A 4 5.17 39.03 7.00
CA ARG A 4 4.97 38.30 8.26
C ARG A 4 6.25 37.54 8.56
N SER A 5 7.10 38.12 9.41
CA SER A 5 8.21 37.43 10.06
C SER A 5 7.70 36.15 10.73
N SER A 6 8.20 35.00 10.29
CA SER A 6 8.02 33.71 10.95
C SER A 6 8.57 33.81 12.38
N GLY A 7 7.69 33.77 13.39
CA GLY A 7 8.09 33.82 14.78
C GLY A 7 8.98 32.63 15.14
N SER A 8 10.25 32.89 15.44
CA SER A 8 11.15 31.89 16.02
C SER A 8 10.62 31.50 17.40
N LEU A 9 10.29 30.23 17.59
CA LEU A 9 10.01 29.67 18.92
C LEU A 9 11.21 29.99 19.85
N PRO A 10 10.97 30.41 21.11
CA PRO A 10 12.05 30.67 22.05
C PRO A 10 12.87 29.40 22.31
N ALA A 11 14.18 29.55 22.48
CA ALA A 11 15.10 28.44 22.74
C ALA A 11 14.69 27.66 24.00
N ARG A 12 14.76 26.32 23.94
CA ARG A 12 14.40 25.47 25.08
C ARG A 12 15.46 25.55 26.17
N ILE A 13 15.01 25.68 27.42
CA ILE A 13 15.84 25.75 28.63
C ILE A 13 15.57 24.51 29.50
N PRO A 14 16.55 23.96 30.24
CA PRO A 14 16.35 22.79 31.10
C PRO A 14 15.35 23.03 32.24
N ASN A 15 14.67 21.98 32.71
CA ASN A 15 13.85 22.07 33.90
C ASN A 15 14.73 21.93 35.15
N PHE A 16 15.07 23.07 35.75
CA PHE A 16 15.85 23.12 36.97
C PHE A 16 15.01 22.64 38.17
N HIS A 17 15.38 21.50 38.76
CA HIS A 17 14.67 20.80 39.84
C HIS A 17 15.25 21.10 41.23
N ALA A 18 16.54 21.41 41.34
CA ALA A 18 17.24 21.65 42.60
C ALA A 18 17.00 23.06 43.13
N SER A 19 16.83 24.05 42.26
CA SER A 19 16.53 25.45 42.63
C SER A 19 15.12 25.66 43.21
N GLY A 20 14.26 24.65 43.19
CA GLY A 20 12.99 24.62 43.94
C GLY A 20 13.13 24.11 45.38
N LEU A 21 14.33 23.70 45.80
CA LEU A 21 14.62 23.28 47.18
C LEU A 21 14.76 24.49 48.11
N SER A 22 14.64 24.27 49.43
CA SER A 22 14.69 25.33 50.45
C SER A 22 15.85 26.31 50.23
N PRO A 23 15.63 27.65 50.36
CA PRO A 23 16.69 28.66 50.24
C PRO A 23 17.92 28.37 51.12
N TRP A 24 17.73 27.65 52.22
CA TRP A 24 18.79 27.20 53.11
C TRP A 24 19.80 26.27 52.42
N ASN A 25 19.34 25.37 51.55
CA ASN A 25 20.25 24.49 50.79
C ASN A 25 21.12 25.29 49.83
N GLY A 26 20.58 26.39 49.27
CA GLY A 26 21.34 27.34 48.45
C GLY A 26 22.46 28.02 49.24
N VAL A 27 22.18 28.47 50.46
CA VAL A 27 23.17 29.10 51.36
C VAL A 27 24.28 28.11 51.75
N VAL A 28 23.92 26.89 52.14
CA VAL A 28 24.89 25.85 52.52
C VAL A 28 25.78 25.46 51.33
N THR A 29 25.20 25.36 50.13
CA THR A 29 25.94 25.04 48.91
C THR A 29 26.88 26.18 48.50
N TYR A 30 26.44 27.44 48.65
CA TYR A 30 27.28 28.60 48.46
C TYR A 30 28.50 28.59 49.39
N ASP A 31 28.30 28.35 50.69
CA ASP A 31 29.41 28.25 51.66
C ASP A 31 30.38 27.12 51.29
N ALA A 32 29.86 25.97 50.85
CA ALA A 32 30.68 24.87 50.35
C ALA A 32 31.54 25.28 49.12
N CYS A 33 30.95 25.99 48.14
CA CYS A 33 31.69 26.52 46.99
C CYS A 33 32.79 27.51 47.40
N VAL A 34 32.51 28.41 48.36
CA VAL A 34 33.50 29.38 48.85
C VAL A 34 34.66 28.67 49.55
N ARG A 35 34.38 27.69 50.43
CA ARG A 35 35.43 26.88 51.09
C ARG A 35 36.28 26.12 50.08
N LEU A 36 35.66 25.53 49.06
CA LEU A 36 36.36 24.86 47.97
C LEU A 36 37.28 25.82 47.22
N CYS A 37 36.80 27.02 46.87
CA CYS A 37 37.58 28.02 46.16
C CYS A 37 38.76 28.51 47.01
N LEU A 38 38.56 28.79 48.31
CA LEU A 38 39.64 29.20 49.22
C LEU A 38 40.73 28.12 49.34
N ASN A 39 40.33 26.85 49.51
CA ASN A 39 41.25 25.73 49.57
C ASN A 39 42.01 25.51 48.25
N SER A 40 41.35 25.72 47.11
CA SER A 40 41.98 25.58 45.79
C SER A 40 42.90 26.75 45.47
N TRP A 41 42.56 27.96 45.95
CA TRP A 41 43.38 29.15 45.85
C TRP A 41 44.69 29.02 46.62
N ASP A 42 44.64 28.45 47.83
CA ASP A 42 45.83 28.12 48.63
C ASP A 42 46.78 27.16 47.90
N LYS A 43 46.22 26.28 47.05
CA LYS A 43 46.96 25.36 46.17
C LYS A 43 47.41 25.99 44.85
N GLY A 44 47.21 27.30 44.64
CA GLY A 44 47.65 28.03 43.45
C GLY A 44 46.74 27.92 42.23
N CYS A 45 45.49 27.48 42.37
CA CYS A 45 44.54 27.39 41.26
C CYS A 45 44.06 28.78 40.81
N LYS A 46 44.26 29.11 39.53
CA LYS A 46 43.91 30.43 38.98
C LYS A 46 42.40 30.58 38.78
N GLU A 47 41.70 29.49 38.48
CA GLU A 47 40.25 29.45 38.29
C GLU A 47 39.48 29.81 39.57
N ALA A 48 40.05 29.50 40.74
CA ALA A 48 39.48 29.87 42.03
C ALA A 48 39.43 31.40 42.26
N SER A 49 40.40 32.18 41.75
CA SER A 49 40.38 33.65 41.89
C SER A 49 39.12 34.26 41.32
N PHE A 50 38.64 33.73 40.19
CA PHE A 50 37.46 34.24 39.49
C PHE A 50 36.24 34.25 40.40
N PHE A 51 36.08 33.21 41.22
CA PHE A 51 34.94 33.08 42.14
C PHE A 51 35.14 33.78 43.48
N LEU A 52 36.39 34.07 43.89
CA LEU A 52 36.70 34.77 45.14
C LEU A 52 36.74 36.30 44.99
N ASN A 53 36.86 36.80 43.75
CA ASN A 53 36.88 38.22 43.46
C ASN A 53 35.62 38.96 43.96
N ASN A 54 35.79 40.20 44.41
CA ASN A 54 34.73 41.10 44.90
C ASN A 54 33.79 40.42 45.91
N GLU A 55 34.36 39.84 46.97
CA GLU A 55 33.61 39.16 48.03
C GLU A 55 32.68 38.06 47.48
N CYS A 56 33.21 37.25 46.56
CA CYS A 56 32.47 36.19 45.88
C CYS A 56 31.20 36.65 45.13
N ALA A 57 31.19 37.88 44.60
CA ALA A 57 30.02 38.46 43.91
C ALA A 57 29.42 37.50 42.87
N VAL A 58 30.26 36.90 42.01
CA VAL A 58 29.80 35.95 40.97
C VAL A 58 29.01 34.76 41.55
N LEU A 59 29.46 34.21 42.68
CA LEU A 59 28.74 33.13 43.37
C LEU A 59 27.49 33.66 44.07
N ARG A 60 27.56 34.82 44.75
CA ARG A 60 26.40 35.44 45.41
C ARG A 60 25.26 35.70 44.43
N ASP A 61 25.61 36.16 43.23
CA ASP A 61 24.69 36.45 42.12
C ASP A 61 24.07 35.18 41.57
N ALA A 62 24.89 34.18 41.26
CA ALA A 62 24.46 32.93 40.65
C ALA A 62 23.54 32.11 41.58
N PHE A 63 23.77 32.15 42.90
CA PHE A 63 22.90 31.53 43.89
C PHE A 63 21.72 32.43 44.31
N SER A 64 21.59 33.64 43.75
CA SER A 64 20.53 34.63 44.08
C SER A 64 20.52 35.02 45.57
N LEU A 65 21.69 35.04 46.21
CA LEU A 65 21.85 35.31 47.65
C LEU A 65 22.07 36.79 47.99
N ARG A 66 22.07 37.68 46.99
CA ARG A 66 22.23 39.14 47.16
C ARG A 66 21.28 39.76 48.18
N ASN A 67 20.06 39.22 48.34
CA ASN A 67 19.05 39.74 49.26
C ASN A 67 18.99 39.00 50.61
N VAL A 68 19.81 37.95 50.78
CA VAL A 68 19.79 37.05 51.96
C VAL A 68 21.05 37.20 52.81
N LEU A 69 22.19 37.52 52.18
CA LEU A 69 23.46 37.81 52.86
C LEU A 69 23.62 39.33 53.08
N LEU A 70 24.41 39.73 54.08
CA LEU A 70 24.73 41.14 54.35
C LEU A 70 25.39 41.77 53.12
N GLN A 71 24.81 42.86 52.60
CA GLN A 71 25.31 43.61 51.45
C GLN A 71 26.48 44.51 51.87
N SER A 72 27.51 44.64 51.04
CA SER A 72 28.58 45.61 51.26
C SER A 72 28.11 47.04 50.97
N GLU A 73 28.76 48.04 51.57
CA GLU A 73 28.36 49.45 51.48
C GLU A 73 28.40 49.98 50.02
N GLU A 74 29.26 49.40 49.17
CA GLU A 74 29.41 49.75 47.75
C GLU A 74 28.24 49.24 46.88
N GLU A 75 27.62 48.11 47.23
CA GLU A 75 26.49 47.49 46.50
C GLU A 75 25.17 48.23 46.73
N ILE A 76 24.99 48.79 47.94
CA ILE A 76 23.80 49.58 48.30
C ILE A 76 23.74 50.87 47.47
N MET A 77 24.89 51.41 47.08
CA MET A 77 25.00 52.66 46.33
C MET A 77 24.75 52.48 44.82
N SER A 78 25.00 51.29 44.25
CA SER A 78 24.72 51.02 42.83
C SER A 78 23.24 50.67 42.56
N ARG A 79 22.48 50.27 43.58
CA ARG A 79 21.10 49.74 43.47
C ARG A 79 20.02 50.77 43.15
N ARG A 80 20.28 52.07 43.29
CA ARG A 80 19.26 53.11 43.04
C ARG A 80 18.90 53.31 41.55
N ALA A 81 19.57 52.62 40.62
CA ALA A 81 19.43 52.92 39.19
C ALA A 81 18.70 51.87 38.33
N SER A 82 18.36 50.67 38.82
CA SER A 82 17.84 49.62 37.92
C SER A 82 16.96 48.55 38.59
N GLU A 83 15.77 48.91 39.06
CA GLU A 83 14.71 47.93 39.31
C GLU A 83 13.35 48.48 38.85
N LEU A 84 12.96 48.11 37.62
CA LEU A 84 11.58 48.10 37.15
C LEU A 84 11.42 46.88 36.24
N VAL A 85 10.35 46.11 36.49
CA VAL A 85 9.79 45.02 35.67
C VAL A 85 10.33 43.60 35.91
N SER A 86 9.58 42.77 36.65
CA SER A 86 8.69 41.75 36.06
C SER A 86 8.09 40.85 37.13
N GLY A 87 6.76 40.69 37.09
CA GLY A 87 6.03 39.72 37.90
C GLY A 87 6.04 38.35 37.21
N ALA A 88 6.37 37.30 37.97
CA ALA A 88 6.25 35.92 37.54
C ALA A 88 4.97 35.29 38.13
N THR A 89 4.24 34.61 37.27
CA THR A 89 2.94 33.96 37.49
C THR A 89 3.12 32.64 38.25
N ALA A 90 2.24 32.35 39.20
CA ALA A 90 2.26 31.11 39.98
C ALA A 90 1.97 29.85 39.13
N PRO A 91 2.74 28.76 39.25
CA PRO A 91 2.44 27.49 38.58
C PRO A 91 1.35 26.71 39.33
N LYS A 92 0.46 26.08 38.57
CA LYS A 92 -0.62 25.18 39.06
C LYS A 92 -0.03 23.97 39.81
N PRO A 93 -0.64 23.50 40.92
CA PRO A 93 -0.13 22.34 41.64
C PRO A 93 -0.33 21.04 40.85
N LYS A 94 0.74 20.25 40.70
CA LYS A 94 0.70 18.86 40.21
C LYS A 94 0.48 17.92 41.41
N LYS A 95 -0.34 16.88 41.20
CA LYS A 95 -0.73 15.85 42.17
C LYS A 95 0.52 15.17 42.77
N THR A 96 0.72 15.34 44.07
CA THR A 96 1.74 14.68 44.88
C THR A 96 1.25 13.32 45.38
N ILE A 97 2.13 12.32 45.31
CA ILE A 97 1.92 10.98 45.86
C ILE A 97 2.05 11.07 47.39
N GLY A 98 1.04 10.63 48.14
CA GLY A 98 0.98 10.78 49.59
C GLY A 98 1.67 9.66 50.38
N LYS A 99 1.83 9.89 51.68
CA LYS A 99 2.45 8.98 52.65
C LYS A 99 1.38 8.19 53.41
N ILE A 100 1.59 6.88 53.59
CA ILE A 100 0.69 6.01 54.36
C ILE A 100 1.36 5.62 55.67
N LYS A 101 0.79 6.00 56.81
CA LYS A 101 1.20 5.52 58.14
C LYS A 101 0.27 4.39 58.57
N VAL A 102 0.81 3.18 58.73
CA VAL A 102 0.07 1.95 59.08
C VAL A 102 0.40 1.53 60.52
N GLN A 103 -0.61 1.15 61.28
CA GLN A 103 -0.50 0.55 62.61
C GLN A 103 -1.42 -0.66 62.70
N VAL A 104 -0.88 -1.81 63.13
CA VAL A 104 -1.65 -3.04 63.38
C VAL A 104 -2.11 -3.05 64.84
N ARG A 105 -3.43 -2.99 65.07
CA ARG A 105 -3.98 -2.87 66.42
C ARG A 105 -4.39 -4.22 67.03
N LYS A 106 -5.15 -5.04 66.31
CA LYS A 106 -5.68 -6.32 66.81
C LYS A 106 -5.80 -7.33 65.68
N VAL A 107 -5.56 -8.61 65.98
CA VAL A 107 -5.79 -9.73 65.07
C VAL A 107 -6.76 -10.69 65.75
N LYS A 108 -7.77 -11.17 65.02
CA LYS A 108 -8.73 -12.19 65.47
C LYS A 108 -8.82 -13.29 64.40
N MET A 109 -8.44 -14.52 64.75
CA MET A 109 -8.44 -15.68 63.85
C MET A 109 -9.67 -16.59 64.02
N ALA A 110 -10.77 -16.06 64.56
CA ALA A 110 -12.04 -16.78 64.71
C ALA A 110 -13.18 -15.94 64.14
N LEU A 111 -14.08 -16.58 63.38
CA LEU A 111 -15.37 -15.99 63.00
C LEU A 111 -16.24 -15.94 64.26
N ASP A 112 -16.67 -14.73 64.69
CA ASP A 112 -17.63 -14.60 65.78
C ASP A 112 -18.92 -15.38 65.41
N PRO A 113 -19.42 -16.29 66.26
CA PRO A 113 -20.66 -17.01 65.97
C PRO A 113 -21.85 -16.05 66.03
N PRO A 114 -22.93 -16.27 65.24
CA PRO A 114 -24.13 -15.45 65.33
C PRO A 114 -24.75 -15.59 66.72
N SER A 115 -25.17 -14.46 67.28
CA SER A 115 -25.80 -14.37 68.60
C SER A 115 -27.01 -15.30 68.72
N GLY A 116 -26.89 -16.38 69.50
CA GLY A 116 -28.05 -17.17 69.93
C GLY A 116 -27.76 -18.64 70.26
N CYS A 117 -28.00 -18.99 71.53
CA CYS A 117 -28.13 -20.34 72.10
C CYS A 117 -26.86 -21.16 72.43
N VAL A 118 -27.02 -22.02 73.44
CA VAL A 118 -26.04 -22.39 74.48
C VAL A 118 -25.93 -23.94 74.62
N PHE A 119 -24.70 -24.42 74.92
CA PHE A 119 -24.22 -25.78 75.33
C PHE A 119 -24.16 -26.94 74.31
N PRO A 120 -23.29 -27.98 74.49
CA PRO A 120 -21.97 -28.06 75.17
C PRO A 120 -20.84 -28.70 74.30
N GLN A 121 -19.58 -28.51 74.71
CA GLN A 121 -18.37 -29.15 74.14
C GLN A 121 -18.39 -30.69 74.25
N MET A 122 -17.97 -31.40 73.20
CA MET A 122 -17.59 -32.83 73.24
C MET A 122 -16.11 -33.02 72.85
N HIS A 123 -15.44 -33.91 73.60
CA HIS A 123 -14.01 -34.23 73.55
C HIS A 123 -13.57 -35.08 72.33
N LYS A 124 -12.24 -35.04 72.06
CA LYS A 124 -11.48 -35.78 71.05
C LYS A 124 -11.91 -37.25 70.89
N MET A 125 -12.26 -37.65 69.65
CA MET A 125 -12.41 -39.04 69.22
C MET A 125 -11.25 -39.45 68.29
N ASP A 126 -10.82 -40.69 68.46
CA ASP A 126 -9.65 -41.35 67.85
C ASP A 126 -9.81 -41.56 66.34
N LEU A 127 -8.89 -41.00 65.55
CA LEU A 127 -9.02 -40.78 64.09
C LEU A 127 -8.91 -42.09 63.27
N GLU A 128 -8.35 -43.15 63.83
CA GLU A 128 -8.07 -44.40 63.12
C GLU A 128 -9.33 -45.24 62.85
N LYS A 129 -10.32 -45.21 63.75
CA LYS A 129 -11.60 -45.91 63.54
C LYS A 129 -12.47 -45.24 62.46
N ILE A 130 -12.35 -43.91 62.30
CA ILE A 130 -13.06 -43.15 61.27
C ILE A 130 -12.48 -43.43 59.89
N GLN A 131 -11.14 -43.54 59.77
CA GLN A 131 -10.49 -43.84 58.49
C GLN A 131 -10.87 -45.22 57.93
N CYS A 132 -10.99 -46.23 58.78
CA CYS A 132 -11.40 -47.57 58.35
C CYS A 132 -12.88 -47.61 57.89
N HIS A 133 -13.75 -46.82 58.51
CA HIS A 133 -15.17 -46.70 58.10
C HIS A 133 -15.38 -45.82 56.84
N VAL A 134 -14.63 -44.74 56.67
CA VAL A 134 -14.69 -43.88 55.46
C VAL A 134 -14.24 -44.64 54.22
N SER A 135 -13.28 -45.56 54.37
CA SER A 135 -12.80 -46.42 53.28
C SER A 135 -13.88 -47.39 52.78
N ASN A 136 -14.69 -47.94 53.71
CA ASN A 136 -15.80 -48.84 53.40
C ASN A 136 -17.04 -48.13 52.81
N VAL A 137 -17.18 -46.83 53.07
CA VAL A 137 -18.24 -45.98 52.47
C VAL A 137 -17.84 -45.51 51.07
N LYS A 138 -16.55 -45.20 50.85
CA LYS A 138 -16.01 -44.85 49.52
C LYS A 138 -16.15 -46.00 48.52
N SER A 139 -15.92 -47.24 48.93
CA SER A 139 -16.06 -48.42 48.04
C SER A 139 -17.51 -48.70 47.64
N LYS A 140 -18.49 -48.46 48.53
CA LYS A 140 -19.92 -48.57 48.21
C LYS A 140 -20.46 -47.42 47.36
N LEU A 141 -19.87 -46.23 47.44
CA LEU A 141 -20.22 -45.07 46.62
C LEU A 141 -19.68 -45.19 45.17
N ALA A 142 -18.49 -45.75 44.99
CA ALA A 142 -17.91 -45.99 43.66
C ALA A 142 -18.78 -46.94 42.81
N LEU A 143 -19.30 -48.02 43.40
CA LEU A 143 -20.17 -48.99 42.72
C LEU A 143 -21.56 -48.43 42.37
N LYS A 144 -22.06 -47.43 43.11
CA LYS A 144 -23.33 -46.73 42.78
C LYS A 144 -23.13 -45.63 41.73
N TRP A 145 -21.94 -45.04 41.64
CA TRP A 145 -21.62 -44.00 40.66
C TRP A 145 -21.47 -44.56 39.24
N GLU A 146 -20.91 -45.77 39.09
CA GLU A 146 -20.88 -46.50 37.81
C GLU A 146 -22.28 -46.90 37.29
N ALA A 147 -23.25 -47.09 38.19
CA ALA A 147 -24.65 -47.34 37.80
C ALA A 147 -25.38 -46.08 37.29
N LEU A 148 -24.96 -44.89 37.75
CA LEU A 148 -25.52 -43.59 37.33
C LEU A 148 -24.97 -43.13 35.97
N GLN A 149 -23.71 -43.44 35.64
CA GLN A 149 -23.12 -43.12 34.32
C GLN A 149 -23.78 -43.90 33.16
N LYS A 150 -24.36 -45.08 33.41
CA LYS A 150 -25.13 -45.83 32.40
C LYS A 150 -26.48 -45.21 32.04
N ILE A 151 -26.95 -44.19 32.77
CA ILE A 151 -28.25 -43.52 32.53
C ILE A 151 -28.09 -42.28 31.62
N GLN A 152 -26.88 -41.74 31.44
CA GLN A 152 -26.62 -40.59 30.56
C GLN A 152 -26.47 -40.94 29.06
N ALA A 153 -26.44 -42.23 28.72
CA ALA A 153 -26.30 -42.73 27.35
C ALA A 153 -27.64 -43.07 26.67
N VAL A 154 -28.67 -42.22 26.78
CA VAL A 154 -29.87 -42.28 25.91
C VAL A 154 -30.36 -40.88 25.56
N ARG A 155 -29.99 -40.46 24.34
CA ARG A 155 -30.70 -39.67 23.31
C ARG A 155 -31.63 -38.47 23.66
N ASN A 156 -31.35 -37.42 22.87
CA ASN A 156 -32.25 -36.57 22.07
C ASN A 156 -33.08 -35.47 22.75
N ILE A 157 -32.80 -34.25 22.30
CA ILE A 157 -33.57 -33.01 22.52
C ILE A 157 -34.85 -33.05 21.66
N PRO A 158 -35.98 -32.53 22.18
CA PRO A 158 -36.69 -31.49 21.43
C PRO A 158 -36.99 -30.22 22.26
N LYS A 159 -37.26 -29.16 21.49
CA LYS A 159 -37.43 -27.76 21.87
C LYS A 159 -38.78 -27.50 22.59
N ASN A 160 -38.78 -26.49 23.46
CA ASN A 160 -39.87 -25.87 24.23
C ASN A 160 -40.39 -26.61 25.47
N GLY A 161 -40.05 -26.08 26.66
CA GLY A 161 -40.65 -26.42 27.94
C GLY A 161 -39.85 -25.83 29.11
N SER A 162 -40.52 -25.16 30.06
CA SER A 162 -39.90 -24.37 31.13
C SER A 162 -39.18 -25.22 32.21
N LEU A 163 -38.19 -24.57 32.85
CA LEU A 163 -37.19 -25.14 33.77
C LEU A 163 -37.70 -25.55 35.18
N SER A 164 -38.99 -25.81 35.40
CA SER A 164 -39.48 -26.07 36.78
C SER A 164 -39.66 -27.54 37.18
N SER A 165 -39.58 -28.52 36.27
CA SER A 165 -39.82 -29.94 36.62
C SER A 165 -38.57 -30.78 36.89
N LYS A 166 -37.35 -30.27 36.62
CA LYS A 166 -36.10 -31.01 36.82
C LYS A 166 -35.46 -30.84 38.21
N SER A 167 -35.89 -29.84 39.00
CA SER A 167 -35.33 -29.59 40.35
C SER A 167 -35.94 -30.50 41.43
N LEU A 168 -37.17 -30.99 41.26
CA LEU A 168 -37.89 -31.72 42.31
C LEU A 168 -37.38 -33.17 42.51
N ALA A 169 -36.92 -33.83 41.44
CA ALA A 169 -36.37 -35.18 41.53
C ALA A 169 -34.99 -35.21 42.22
N TYR A 170 -34.17 -34.15 42.03
CA TYR A 170 -32.89 -33.99 42.70
C TYR A 170 -33.04 -33.72 44.20
N VAL A 171 -34.05 -32.93 44.58
CA VAL A 171 -34.33 -32.61 45.99
C VAL A 171 -34.87 -33.83 46.75
N ASN A 172 -35.74 -34.64 46.13
CA ASN A 172 -36.30 -35.81 46.79
C ASN A 172 -35.28 -36.94 47.05
N VAL A 173 -34.29 -37.12 46.16
CA VAL A 173 -33.19 -38.09 46.39
C VAL A 173 -32.23 -37.59 47.47
N GLY A 174 -31.95 -36.27 47.53
CA GLY A 174 -31.14 -35.66 48.58
C GLY A 174 -31.79 -35.71 49.97
N ALA A 175 -33.12 -35.61 50.03
CA ALA A 175 -33.86 -35.69 51.29
C ALA A 175 -33.87 -37.11 51.90
N GLN A 176 -33.93 -38.16 51.07
CA GLN A 176 -33.80 -39.55 51.55
C GLN A 176 -32.38 -39.87 52.04
N TYR A 177 -31.35 -39.30 51.41
CA TYR A 177 -29.95 -39.45 51.82
C TYR A 177 -29.66 -38.82 53.19
N MET A 178 -30.19 -37.63 53.48
CA MET A 178 -30.03 -37.00 54.80
C MET A 178 -30.82 -37.72 55.92
N LYS A 179 -31.93 -38.40 55.58
CA LYS A 179 -32.74 -39.14 56.54
C LYS A 179 -32.08 -40.46 56.97
N GLU A 180 -31.32 -41.11 56.10
CA GLU A 180 -30.54 -42.32 56.44
C GLU A 180 -29.26 -41.99 57.22
N ILE A 181 -28.60 -40.86 56.94
CA ILE A 181 -27.42 -40.42 57.70
C ILE A 181 -27.81 -39.93 59.10
N GLY A 182 -28.97 -39.27 59.24
CA GLY A 182 -29.51 -38.84 60.54
C GLY A 182 -29.93 -39.99 61.46
N GLY A 183 -30.22 -41.18 60.90
CA GLY A 183 -30.55 -42.39 61.67
C GLY A 183 -29.35 -43.11 62.27
N LEU A 184 -28.16 -42.97 61.68
CA LEU A 184 -26.94 -43.68 62.09
C LEU A 184 -26.13 -42.96 63.18
N LEU A 185 -26.39 -41.67 63.43
CA LEU A 185 -25.71 -40.87 64.45
C LEU A 185 -26.36 -40.91 65.84
N LYS A 186 -27.43 -41.70 66.02
CA LYS A 186 -28.25 -41.70 67.25
C LYS A 186 -28.04 -42.90 68.18
N SER A 187 -27.12 -43.83 67.88
CA SER A 187 -26.84 -44.99 68.74
C SER A 187 -25.35 -45.12 69.04
N GLY A 188 -24.90 -44.52 70.13
CA GLY A 188 -23.52 -44.66 70.60
C GLY A 188 -23.15 -43.70 71.72
N LEU A 189 -24.03 -43.53 72.72
CA LEU A 189 -23.75 -42.74 73.91
C LEU A 189 -23.45 -43.68 75.09
N THR A 190 -22.22 -43.65 75.61
CA THR A 190 -21.94 -43.95 77.03
C THR A 190 -20.73 -43.16 77.54
N SER A 191 -21.02 -42.27 78.50
CA SER A 191 -20.25 -41.85 79.70
C SER A 191 -18.85 -41.24 79.62
N SER A 192 -18.81 -39.94 79.97
CA SER A 192 -18.16 -39.38 81.18
C SER A 192 -16.73 -38.79 81.16
N GLN A 193 -16.72 -37.55 81.69
CA GLN A 193 -15.73 -36.84 82.54
C GLN A 193 -14.81 -35.75 81.94
N THR A 194 -14.95 -34.62 82.61
CA THR A 194 -14.43 -33.25 82.47
C THR A 194 -12.98 -33.07 82.93
N THR A 195 -12.22 -32.20 82.26
CA THR A 195 -11.24 -31.30 82.90
C THR A 195 -11.10 -30.01 82.10
N THR A 196 -11.15 -28.88 82.81
CA THR A 196 -10.93 -27.51 82.33
C THR A 196 -9.45 -27.26 82.06
N SER A 197 -9.11 -26.52 81.00
CA SER A 197 -7.76 -25.97 80.81
C SER A 197 -7.84 -24.54 80.27
N GLU A 198 -6.97 -23.71 80.83
CA GLU A 198 -6.86 -22.26 80.71
C GLU A 198 -6.59 -21.79 79.28
N VAL A 199 -7.20 -20.67 78.89
CA VAL A 199 -6.98 -20.01 77.59
C VAL A 199 -5.69 -19.21 77.63
N VAL A 200 -4.67 -19.68 76.91
CA VAL A 200 -3.45 -18.92 76.58
C VAL A 200 -3.76 -17.93 75.45
N GLN A 201 -3.45 -16.65 75.63
CA GLN A 201 -3.54 -15.63 74.57
C GLN A 201 -2.48 -15.90 73.49
N GLU A 202 -2.90 -16.38 72.32
CA GLU A 202 -2.00 -16.55 71.17
C GLU A 202 -1.49 -15.18 70.68
N THR A 203 -0.17 -15.04 70.59
CA THR A 203 0.51 -13.83 70.11
C THR A 203 0.77 -13.96 68.60
N TYR A 204 0.15 -13.12 67.78
CA TYR A 204 0.36 -13.10 66.32
C TYR A 204 1.37 -12.02 65.91
N PHE A 205 1.98 -12.15 64.74
CA PHE A 205 2.81 -11.12 64.12
C PHE A 205 2.30 -10.81 62.71
N CYS A 206 2.49 -9.57 62.24
CA CYS A 206 2.10 -9.16 60.90
C CYS A 206 3.31 -8.68 60.12
N LEU A 207 3.59 -9.28 58.96
CA LEU A 207 4.55 -8.78 57.98
C LEU A 207 3.81 -7.89 56.99
N VAL A 208 4.14 -6.60 56.98
CA VAL A 208 3.48 -5.59 56.15
C VAL A 208 4.44 -5.14 55.05
N ARG A 209 3.97 -5.16 53.79
CA ARG A 209 4.73 -4.70 52.62
C ARG A 209 3.83 -4.02 51.60
N LEU A 210 4.44 -3.17 50.77
CA LEU A 210 3.80 -2.71 49.53
C LEU A 210 4.08 -3.71 48.41
N LYS A 211 3.16 -3.85 47.47
CA LYS A 211 3.35 -4.70 46.28
C LYS A 211 4.49 -4.20 45.38
N SER A 212 4.75 -2.90 45.40
CA SER A 212 5.89 -2.25 44.74
C SER A 212 7.25 -2.49 45.43
N SER A 213 7.27 -2.92 46.70
CA SER A 213 8.51 -3.13 47.48
C SER A 213 9.03 -4.57 47.41
N SER A 214 10.34 -4.77 47.60
CA SER A 214 10.97 -6.10 47.54
C SER A 214 10.65 -6.95 48.78
N ASP A 215 10.72 -8.28 48.68
CA ASP A 215 10.45 -9.20 49.81
C ASP A 215 11.35 -8.95 51.04
N LYS A 216 12.51 -8.33 50.84
CA LYS A 216 13.45 -7.98 51.92
C LYS A 216 13.04 -6.75 52.73
N ASP A 217 12.08 -5.96 52.23
CA ASP A 217 11.60 -4.72 52.84
C ASP A 217 10.33 -4.93 53.68
N ALA A 218 9.93 -6.18 53.92
CA ALA A 218 8.76 -6.51 54.72
C ALA A 218 8.99 -6.15 56.20
N VAL A 219 8.10 -5.34 56.77
CA VAL A 219 8.20 -4.86 58.14
C VAL A 219 7.38 -5.75 59.05
N ARG A 220 8.03 -6.34 60.07
CA ARG A 220 7.37 -7.10 61.12
C ARG A 220 6.77 -6.13 62.14
N MET A 221 5.47 -6.24 62.38
CA MET A 221 4.71 -5.44 63.35
C MET A 221 3.98 -6.37 64.32
N GLN A 222 3.99 -6.02 65.61
CA GLN A 222 3.23 -6.76 66.62
C GLN A 222 1.84 -6.12 66.83
N PRO A 223 0.73 -6.87 66.70
CA PRO A 223 -0.61 -6.35 66.95
C PRO A 223 -0.74 -5.83 68.40
N GLY A 224 -1.12 -4.56 68.54
CA GLY A 224 -1.40 -3.95 69.85
C GLY A 224 -0.18 -3.32 70.54
N SER A 225 1.02 -3.40 69.93
CA SER A 225 2.24 -2.74 70.45
C SER A 225 2.21 -1.22 70.35
N GLY A 226 1.32 -0.68 69.51
CA GLY A 226 1.29 0.74 69.19
C GLY A 226 2.29 1.16 68.12
N GLU A 227 3.13 0.25 67.62
CA GLU A 227 4.10 0.50 66.56
C GLU A 227 3.43 0.99 65.28
N THR A 228 3.98 2.04 64.68
CA THR A 228 3.50 2.58 63.41
C THR A 228 4.63 2.58 62.41
N HIS A 229 4.40 2.02 61.22
CA HIS A 229 5.35 2.07 60.12
C HIS A 229 4.83 2.95 58.99
N ILE A 230 5.74 3.62 58.30
CA ILE A 230 5.43 4.55 57.22
C ILE A 230 5.80 3.87 55.90
N PHE A 231 4.84 3.79 54.98
CA PHE A 231 4.99 3.26 53.64
C PHE A 231 4.81 4.38 52.61
N PHE A 232 5.55 4.28 51.50
CA PHE A 232 5.53 5.23 50.39
C PHE A 232 5.09 4.48 49.12
N PRO A 233 3.79 4.52 48.77
CA PRO A 233 3.30 3.83 47.57
C PRO A 233 3.81 4.52 46.30
N ASP A 234 4.14 3.76 45.26
CA ASP A 234 4.61 4.33 43.97
C ASP A 234 3.46 4.95 43.15
N SER A 235 2.21 4.54 43.43
CA SER A 235 1.00 5.06 42.80
C SER A 235 -0.22 4.82 43.68
N LEU A 236 -1.34 5.51 43.40
CA LEU A 236 -2.62 5.26 44.11
C LEU A 236 -3.21 3.86 43.82
N SER A 237 -2.70 3.16 42.80
CA SER A 237 -3.04 1.78 42.45
C SER A 237 -2.16 0.72 43.13
N ASP A 238 -1.27 1.12 44.03
CA ASP A 238 -0.44 0.19 44.80
C ASP A 238 -1.28 -0.53 45.87
N ASP A 239 -0.86 -1.73 46.26
CA ASP A 239 -1.56 -2.60 47.22
C ASP A 239 -0.69 -2.80 48.47
N LEU A 240 -1.29 -2.63 49.66
CA LEU A 240 -0.66 -2.97 50.93
C LEU A 240 -0.99 -4.43 51.29
N ASN A 241 0.03 -5.29 51.26
CA ASN A 241 -0.08 -6.71 51.56
C ASN A 241 0.38 -6.97 53.01
N ILE A 242 -0.49 -7.60 53.80
CA ILE A 242 -0.22 -7.93 55.19
C ILE A 242 -0.37 -9.43 55.38
N MET A 243 0.73 -10.07 55.74
CA MET A 243 0.80 -11.49 56.03
C MET A 243 0.77 -11.71 57.54
N VAL A 244 -0.17 -12.50 58.04
CA VAL A 244 -0.34 -12.79 59.47
C VAL A 244 0.34 -14.12 59.79
N LEU A 245 1.21 -14.10 60.81
CA LEU A 245 1.97 -15.25 61.30
C LEU A 245 1.57 -15.61 62.73
N ASP A 246 1.60 -16.90 63.07
CA ASP A 246 1.42 -17.38 64.45
C ASP A 246 2.68 -17.12 65.31
N SER A 247 2.59 -17.43 66.60
CA SER A 247 3.71 -17.31 67.56
C SER A 247 4.91 -18.21 67.22
N ARG A 248 4.75 -19.18 66.31
CA ARG A 248 5.79 -20.09 65.83
C ARG A 248 6.35 -19.68 64.45
N GLY A 249 5.84 -18.60 63.86
CA GLY A 249 6.26 -18.07 62.56
C GLY A 249 5.58 -18.71 61.34
N ASN A 250 4.55 -19.53 61.53
CA ASN A 250 3.81 -20.15 60.44
C ASN A 250 2.82 -19.16 59.81
N HIS A 251 2.67 -19.23 58.49
CA HIS A 251 1.72 -18.42 57.74
C HIS A 251 0.27 -18.79 58.07
N CYS A 252 -0.49 -17.84 58.61
CA CYS A 252 -1.88 -18.02 58.94
C CYS A 252 -2.84 -17.47 57.88
N GLY A 253 -2.48 -16.39 57.18
CA GLY A 253 -3.28 -15.81 56.10
C GLY A 253 -2.84 -14.41 55.65
N CYS A 254 -3.41 -13.96 54.54
CA CYS A 254 -3.06 -12.69 53.88
C CYS A 254 -4.23 -11.70 53.87
N VAL A 255 -3.89 -10.42 53.91
CA VAL A 255 -4.81 -9.28 53.79
C VAL A 255 -4.26 -8.34 52.73
N VAL A 256 -5.11 -7.89 51.82
CA VAL A 256 -4.74 -6.93 50.77
C VAL A 256 -5.60 -5.68 50.93
N ALA A 257 -4.97 -4.52 51.15
CA ALA A 257 -5.63 -3.24 51.26
C ALA A 257 -5.16 -2.31 50.12
N GLN A 258 -6.08 -1.93 49.23
CA GLN A 258 -5.77 -1.04 48.11
C GLN A 258 -5.59 0.40 48.60
N VAL A 259 -4.52 1.06 48.16
CA VAL A 259 -4.22 2.43 48.60
C VAL A 259 -5.34 3.41 48.24
N ALA A 260 -5.96 3.30 47.06
CA ALA A 260 -7.12 4.11 46.67
C ALA A 260 -8.29 4.02 47.67
N SER A 261 -8.57 2.83 48.22
CA SER A 261 -9.67 2.61 49.16
C SER A 261 -9.43 3.21 50.56
N VAL A 262 -8.20 3.63 50.84
CA VAL A 262 -7.78 4.27 52.08
C VAL A 262 -7.90 5.80 51.98
N VAL A 263 -7.80 6.37 50.78
CA VAL A 263 -7.85 7.83 50.55
C VAL A 263 -9.27 8.40 50.70
N ASP A 264 -10.31 7.63 50.36
CA ASP A 264 -11.72 8.09 50.34
C ASP A 264 -12.44 8.02 51.73
N ALA A 265 -11.78 7.55 52.79
CA ALA A 265 -12.41 7.27 54.08
C ALA A 265 -12.22 8.42 55.11
N ASP A 266 -12.96 9.50 54.94
CA ASP A 266 -12.70 10.80 55.59
C ASP A 266 -13.09 10.94 57.09
N ASN A 267 -13.22 9.86 57.88
CA ASN A 267 -13.38 10.03 59.33
C ASN A 267 -13.12 8.83 60.26
N ASP A 268 -12.83 7.63 59.76
CA ASP A 268 -12.72 6.43 60.62
C ASP A 268 -11.27 5.92 60.69
N LYS A 269 -10.53 6.35 61.72
CA LYS A 269 -9.08 6.14 61.88
C LYS A 269 -8.69 4.68 62.19
N SER A 270 -9.59 3.70 62.19
CA SER A 270 -9.27 2.28 62.44
C SER A 270 -10.31 1.33 61.84
N ARG A 271 -9.94 0.55 60.82
CA ARG A 271 -10.84 -0.35 60.08
C ARG A 271 -10.46 -1.82 60.25
N TRP A 272 -11.46 -2.71 60.31
CA TRP A 272 -11.25 -4.16 60.28
C TRP A 272 -11.17 -4.65 58.83
N TRP A 273 -10.12 -5.41 58.52
CA TRP A 273 -9.85 -6.02 57.23
C TRP A 273 -9.93 -7.54 57.34
N PRO A 274 -10.67 -8.25 56.47
CA PRO A 274 -10.75 -9.70 56.48
C PRO A 274 -9.40 -10.33 56.09
N ILE A 275 -9.02 -11.38 56.81
CA ILE A 275 -7.83 -12.21 56.55
C ILE A 275 -8.31 -13.41 55.72
N TYR A 276 -7.63 -13.67 54.62
CA TYR A 276 -7.96 -14.75 53.69
C TYR A 276 -6.90 -15.85 53.71
N HIS A 277 -7.32 -17.10 53.56
CA HIS A 277 -6.42 -18.23 53.32
C HIS A 277 -6.15 -18.38 51.82
N GLU A 278 -4.89 -18.43 51.38
CA GLU A 278 -4.54 -18.75 49.99
C GLU A 278 -4.38 -20.28 49.83
N PRO A 279 -4.86 -20.89 48.72
CA PRO A 279 -5.40 -20.30 47.50
C PRO A 279 -6.95 -20.16 47.46
N ASP A 280 -7.68 -20.66 48.46
CA ASP A 280 -9.15 -20.79 48.40
C ASP A 280 -9.94 -19.50 48.73
N HIS A 281 -9.26 -18.41 49.12
CA HIS A 281 -9.82 -17.10 49.47
C HIS A 281 -10.97 -17.14 50.51
N GLU A 282 -10.96 -18.14 51.41
CA GLU A 282 -11.92 -18.20 52.51
C GLU A 282 -11.54 -17.21 53.64
N PRO A 283 -12.49 -16.42 54.18
CA PRO A 283 -12.24 -15.48 55.26
C PRO A 283 -12.06 -16.23 56.59
N ILE A 284 -10.82 -16.32 57.05
CA ILE A 284 -10.40 -17.07 58.24
C ILE A 284 -10.24 -16.20 59.49
N GLY A 285 -10.30 -14.88 59.34
CA GLY A 285 -10.16 -13.94 60.45
C GLY A 285 -10.32 -12.48 60.04
N LYS A 286 -10.05 -11.56 60.96
CA LYS A 286 -10.00 -10.11 60.70
C LYS A 286 -8.82 -9.46 61.43
N VAL A 287 -8.18 -8.49 60.79
CA VAL A 287 -7.14 -7.62 61.37
C VAL A 287 -7.62 -6.18 61.43
N GLN A 288 -7.39 -5.50 62.55
CA GLN A 288 -7.70 -4.09 62.72
C GLN A 288 -6.48 -3.24 62.37
N LEU A 289 -6.61 -2.40 61.34
CA LEU A 289 -5.56 -1.51 60.86
C LEU A 289 -5.97 -0.05 61.06
N CYS A 290 -5.08 0.73 61.65
CA CYS A 290 -5.15 2.19 61.65
C CYS A 290 -4.23 2.68 60.53
N ILE A 291 -4.83 3.21 59.46
CA ILE A 291 -4.11 3.68 58.28
C ILE A 291 -4.40 5.17 58.11
N ASN A 292 -3.38 6.02 58.23
CA ASN A 292 -3.49 7.45 57.99
C ASN A 292 -2.76 7.79 56.69
N TYR A 293 -3.51 8.25 55.70
CA TYR A 293 -2.96 8.81 54.47
C TYR A 293 -2.78 10.32 54.63
N SER A 294 -1.62 10.84 54.24
CA SER A 294 -1.35 12.28 54.28
C SER A 294 -0.64 12.72 52.99
N THR A 295 -1.20 13.73 52.33
CA THR A 295 -0.55 14.47 51.24
C THR A 295 -0.01 15.78 51.83
N SER A 296 1.22 15.76 52.32
CA SER A 296 1.81 16.90 53.03
C SER A 296 2.11 18.07 52.09
N GLN A 297 1.37 19.17 52.23
CA GLN A 297 1.79 20.52 51.85
C GLN A 297 1.85 21.36 53.14
N ASP A 298 2.70 20.96 54.08
CA ASP A 298 3.35 21.82 55.08
C ASP A 298 4.28 20.97 55.95
N ASP A 299 5.31 21.63 56.48
CA ASP A 299 6.34 21.15 57.42
C ASP A 299 7.50 20.30 56.88
N ASN A 300 8.51 21.01 56.36
CA ASN A 300 9.94 20.92 56.68
C ASN A 300 10.46 19.63 57.36
N SER A 301 10.27 18.48 56.72
CA SER A 301 11.06 17.27 56.97
C SER A 301 11.12 16.39 55.72
N HIS A 302 11.59 16.99 54.64
CA HIS A 302 12.03 16.26 53.46
C HIS A 302 13.24 15.37 53.82
N LEU A 303 13.28 14.17 53.23
CA LEU A 303 14.45 13.28 53.02
C LEU A 303 14.75 12.23 54.10
N LYS A 304 14.03 11.10 54.04
CA LYS A 304 14.51 9.78 54.54
C LYS A 304 14.33 8.65 53.50
N CYS A 305 14.49 8.97 52.23
CA CYS A 305 15.05 8.05 51.25
C CYS A 305 16.38 8.72 50.86
N GLY A 306 17.50 8.15 51.31
CA GLY A 306 18.76 8.87 51.47
C GLY A 306 19.29 9.50 50.18
N ILE A 307 19.04 10.81 50.01
CA ILE A 307 19.86 11.63 49.13
C ILE A 307 21.03 12.10 49.98
N VAL A 308 22.24 11.74 49.56
CA VAL A 308 23.50 12.19 50.16
C VAL A 308 23.55 13.72 50.04
N ALA A 309 23.75 14.46 51.14
CA ALA A 309 23.66 15.93 51.17
C ALA A 309 24.54 16.60 50.11
N GLU A 310 25.66 15.96 49.80
CA GLU A 310 26.67 16.31 48.82
C GLU A 310 26.14 16.21 47.38
N THR A 311 25.23 15.28 47.09
CA THR A 311 24.60 15.18 45.75
C THR A 311 23.53 16.26 45.53
N VAL A 312 22.82 16.67 46.58
CA VAL A 312 21.91 17.84 46.53
C VAL A 312 22.70 19.13 46.31
N ALA A 313 23.79 19.30 47.05
CA ALA A 313 24.66 20.45 46.90
C ALA A 313 25.27 20.48 45.48
N TYR A 314 25.75 19.35 44.97
CA TYR A 314 26.24 19.25 43.60
C TYR A 314 25.18 19.61 42.56
N ASP A 315 23.95 19.09 42.69
CA ASP A 315 22.84 19.43 41.79
C ASP A 315 22.60 20.95 41.77
N LEU A 316 22.65 21.62 42.92
CA LEU A 316 22.53 23.08 43.02
C LEU A 316 23.71 23.82 42.35
N VAL A 317 24.96 23.39 42.57
CA VAL A 317 26.15 23.98 41.89
C VAL A 317 26.04 23.83 40.38
N LEU A 318 25.58 22.67 39.91
CA LEU A 318 25.41 22.41 38.50
C LEU A 318 24.33 23.30 37.88
N GLU A 319 23.18 23.47 38.55
CA GLU A 319 22.12 24.37 38.08
C GLU A 319 22.56 25.84 38.05
N THR A 320 23.29 26.30 39.06
CA THR A 320 23.79 27.67 39.08
C THR A 320 24.82 27.90 37.98
N ALA A 321 25.71 26.93 37.74
CA ALA A 321 26.64 26.96 36.61
C ALA A 321 25.92 27.02 35.25
N MET A 322 24.89 26.18 35.05
CA MET A 322 24.10 26.15 33.82
C MET A 322 23.34 27.46 33.60
N LYS A 323 22.75 28.05 34.65
CA LYS A 323 22.07 29.35 34.58
C LYS A 323 23.04 30.49 34.27
N ALA A 324 24.19 30.53 34.94
CA ALA A 324 25.20 31.56 34.75
C ALA A 324 25.79 31.56 33.32
N GLN A 325 25.83 30.40 32.67
CA GLN A 325 26.34 30.27 31.30
C GLN A 325 25.25 30.27 30.21
N ASN A 326 23.98 30.56 30.55
CA ASN A 326 22.86 30.49 29.62
C ASN A 326 22.82 29.14 28.87
N PHE A 327 22.88 28.04 29.62
CA PHE A 327 22.75 26.70 29.08
C PHE A 327 21.37 26.53 28.45
N GLN A 328 21.34 26.19 27.17
CA GLN A 328 20.13 26.08 26.37
C GLN A 328 20.37 25.15 25.18
N GLN A 329 19.32 24.88 24.42
CA GLN A 329 19.41 24.19 23.13
C GLN A 329 20.57 24.73 22.27
N ARG A 330 21.42 23.83 21.73
CA ARG A 330 22.68 24.13 21.00
C ARG A 330 23.85 24.72 21.80
N ASN A 331 23.65 25.11 23.07
CA ASN A 331 24.71 25.48 24.01
C ASN A 331 24.75 24.46 25.17
N LEU A 332 25.32 23.29 24.87
CA LEU A 332 25.25 22.11 25.74
C LEU A 332 26.50 21.87 26.58
N LEU A 333 27.49 22.78 26.56
CA LEU A 333 28.75 22.60 27.27
C LEU A 333 28.95 23.69 28.33
N LEU A 334 29.51 23.30 29.47
CA LEU A 334 30.05 24.25 30.44
C LEU A 334 31.47 24.63 30.04
N HIS A 335 31.76 25.92 30.14
CA HIS A 335 33.04 26.51 29.75
C HIS A 335 33.87 26.92 30.97
N SER A 336 35.20 26.91 30.78
CA SER A 336 36.19 27.59 31.63
C SER A 336 35.98 27.40 33.14
N GLN A 337 35.72 28.49 33.87
CA GLN A 337 35.74 28.53 35.32
C GLN A 337 34.58 27.74 35.95
N TRP A 338 33.39 27.74 35.35
CA TRP A 338 32.25 27.00 35.90
C TRP A 338 32.37 25.48 35.67
N LYS A 339 32.98 25.06 34.56
CA LYS A 339 33.32 23.64 34.34
C LYS A 339 34.30 23.15 35.41
N TRP A 340 35.32 23.95 35.70
CA TRP A 340 36.26 23.68 36.79
C TRP A 340 35.54 23.56 38.13
N LEU A 341 34.72 24.55 38.50
CA LEU A 341 34.02 24.57 39.79
C LEU A 341 33.17 23.33 40.01
N VAL A 342 32.37 22.93 39.02
CA VAL A 342 31.50 21.74 39.11
C VAL A 342 32.34 20.46 39.24
N THR A 343 33.44 20.36 38.48
CA THR A 343 34.31 19.17 38.48
C THR A 343 35.07 19.03 39.80
N GLU A 344 35.67 20.12 40.28
CA GLU A 344 36.38 20.14 41.57
C GLU A 344 35.43 19.94 42.73
N PHE A 345 34.20 20.48 42.67
CA PHE A 345 33.20 20.26 43.71
C PHE A 345 32.86 18.79 43.86
N ALA A 346 32.65 18.08 42.74
CA ALA A 346 32.39 16.65 42.77
C ALA A 346 33.58 15.86 43.36
N SER A 347 34.80 16.19 42.94
CA SER A 347 36.01 15.52 43.44
C SER A 347 36.25 15.78 44.93
N PHE A 348 36.04 17.01 45.40
CA PHE A 348 36.33 17.42 46.76
C PHE A 348 35.30 16.87 47.77
N TYR A 349 34.03 16.83 47.38
CA TYR A 349 32.94 16.34 48.23
C TYR A 349 32.58 14.86 47.98
N GLY A 350 33.34 14.14 47.15
CA GLY A 350 33.19 12.70 46.96
C GLY A 350 31.93 12.28 46.20
N VAL A 351 31.42 13.12 45.30
CA VAL A 351 30.29 12.78 44.42
C VAL A 351 30.80 11.85 43.31
N SER A 352 30.12 10.73 43.09
CA SER A 352 30.54 9.73 42.10
C SER A 352 30.53 10.29 40.68
N ASP A 353 31.55 9.92 39.90
CA ASP A 353 31.66 10.28 38.48
C ASP A 353 30.43 9.85 37.67
N ALA A 354 29.86 8.68 37.95
CA ALA A 354 28.64 8.21 37.30
C ALA A 354 27.43 9.11 37.62
N TYR A 355 27.26 9.55 38.87
CA TYR A 355 26.21 10.49 39.26
C TYR A 355 26.37 11.84 38.57
N THR A 356 27.58 12.41 38.56
CA THR A 356 27.83 13.71 37.91
C THR A 356 27.43 13.70 36.43
N LYS A 357 27.80 12.64 35.70
CA LYS A 357 27.49 12.44 34.28
C LYS A 357 26.00 12.22 34.05
N LEU A 358 25.36 11.37 34.84
CA LEU A 358 23.92 11.11 34.76
C LEU A 358 23.10 12.37 35.05
N ARG A 359 23.48 13.14 36.07
CA ARG A 359 22.81 14.40 36.40
C ARG A 359 22.98 15.43 35.29
N TYR A 360 24.20 15.60 34.78
CA TYR A 360 24.47 16.49 33.65
C TYR A 360 23.65 16.10 32.42
N LEU A 361 23.65 14.80 32.09
CA LEU A 361 22.87 14.23 31.00
C LEU A 361 21.38 14.49 31.19
N SER A 362 20.85 14.49 32.42
CA SER A 362 19.44 14.78 32.66
C SER A 362 19.00 16.18 32.19
N TYR A 363 19.86 17.19 32.37
CA TYR A 363 19.60 18.53 31.88
C TYR A 363 19.84 18.66 30.37
N VAL A 364 20.85 17.96 29.83
CA VAL A 364 21.05 17.87 28.37
C VAL A 364 19.80 17.28 27.70
N MET A 365 19.23 16.20 28.25
CA MET A 365 18.04 15.54 27.70
C MET A 365 16.78 16.40 27.74
N ASP A 366 16.71 17.41 28.62
CA ASP A 366 15.60 18.36 28.64
C ASP A 366 15.61 19.34 27.46
N VAL A 367 16.77 19.56 26.85
CA VAL A 367 16.97 20.46 25.70
C VAL A 367 17.51 19.74 24.46
N ALA A 368 17.55 18.41 24.49
CA ALA A 368 18.16 17.59 23.45
C ALA A 368 17.50 17.77 22.08
N THR A 369 18.35 17.86 21.06
CA THR A 369 17.98 18.00 19.65
C THR A 369 18.59 16.89 18.82
N PRO A 370 17.97 16.54 17.67
CA PRO A 370 18.49 15.54 16.75
C PRO A 370 19.68 16.08 15.91
N THR A 371 20.72 16.59 16.57
CA THR A 371 21.93 17.18 15.96
C THR A 371 23.16 16.37 16.33
N ALA A 372 24.19 16.37 15.47
CA ALA A 372 25.36 15.54 15.66
C ALA A 372 26.12 15.86 16.97
N ASP A 373 26.27 17.14 17.27
CA ASP A 373 26.92 17.64 18.50
C ASP A 373 26.21 17.15 19.78
N CYS A 374 24.88 17.22 19.80
CA CYS A 374 24.07 16.78 20.94
C CYS A 374 24.15 15.27 21.13
N LEU A 375 24.04 14.49 20.06
CA LEU A 375 24.07 13.03 20.12
C LEU A 375 25.44 12.48 20.52
N LEU A 376 26.53 13.10 20.05
CA LEU A 376 27.89 12.76 20.47
C LEU A 376 28.10 13.06 21.95
N LEU A 377 27.63 14.21 22.45
CA LEU A 377 27.71 14.54 23.86
C LEU A 377 26.93 13.53 24.73
N ILE A 378 25.72 13.14 24.31
CA ILE A 378 24.93 12.11 25.01
C ILE A 378 25.70 10.79 25.05
N HIS A 379 26.29 10.37 23.92
CA HIS A 379 27.10 9.16 23.84
C HIS A 379 28.31 9.21 24.79
N ASP A 380 29.05 10.32 24.81
CA ASP A 380 30.26 10.48 25.62
C ASP A 380 29.98 10.48 27.13
N LEU A 381 28.82 11.01 27.54
CA LEU A 381 28.37 10.99 28.93
C LEU A 381 27.85 9.62 29.36
N LEU A 382 27.18 8.89 28.45
CA LEU A 382 26.49 7.63 28.75
C LEU A 382 27.42 6.42 28.68
N SER A 383 28.33 6.37 27.70
CA SER A 383 29.27 5.24 27.48
C SER A 383 30.02 4.79 28.74
N PRO A 384 30.67 5.68 29.52
CA PRO A 384 31.39 5.26 30.73
C PRO A 384 30.46 4.80 31.87
N VAL A 385 29.19 5.20 31.85
CA VAL A 385 28.20 4.83 32.87
C VAL A 385 27.66 3.43 32.61
N ILE A 386 27.32 3.12 31.35
CA ILE A 386 26.85 1.78 30.94
C ILE A 386 27.95 0.73 31.18
N ALA A 387 29.22 1.06 30.90
CA ALA A 387 30.34 0.16 31.18
C ALA A 387 30.47 -0.24 32.67
N LYS A 388 29.90 0.56 33.59
CA LYS A 388 29.96 0.38 35.04
C LYS A 388 28.59 0.03 35.67
N GLU A 389 27.61 -0.41 34.87
CA GLU A 389 26.21 -0.60 35.29
C GLU A 389 26.03 -1.44 36.57
N ASN A 390 26.83 -2.49 36.73
CA ASN A 390 26.78 -3.37 37.91
C ASN A 390 27.21 -2.68 39.22
N THR A 391 27.94 -1.58 39.15
CA THR A 391 28.50 -0.84 40.30
C THR A 391 27.70 0.43 40.65
N LEU A 392 26.64 0.74 39.90
CA LEU A 392 25.82 1.92 40.12
C LEU A 392 24.98 1.81 41.40
N SER A 393 24.89 2.93 42.13
CA SER A 393 23.98 3.11 43.26
C SER A 393 22.51 3.05 42.82
N HIS A 394 21.60 2.84 43.78
CA HIS A 394 20.16 2.83 43.51
C HIS A 394 19.67 4.16 42.90
N GLN A 395 20.21 5.30 43.37
CA GLN A 395 19.87 6.63 42.84
C GLN A 395 20.34 6.78 41.39
N GLU A 396 21.55 6.35 41.06
CA GLU A 396 22.09 6.39 39.69
C GLU A 396 21.31 5.48 38.75
N LYS A 397 20.96 4.25 39.16
CA LYS A 397 20.13 3.34 38.37
C LYS A 397 18.76 3.91 38.05
N ARG A 398 18.13 4.59 39.01
CA ARG A 398 16.85 5.27 38.79
C ARG A 398 16.97 6.39 37.76
N ILE A 399 18.02 7.22 37.85
CA ILE A 399 18.25 8.29 36.89
C ILE A 399 18.53 7.69 35.50
N LEU A 400 19.38 6.68 35.42
CA LEU A 400 19.71 5.99 34.16
C LEU A 400 18.46 5.41 33.47
N GLY A 401 17.54 4.78 34.23
CA GLY A 401 16.29 4.26 33.67
C GLY A 401 15.44 5.35 33.01
N VAL A 402 15.21 6.48 33.70
CA VAL A 402 14.45 7.62 33.15
C VAL A 402 15.16 8.24 31.92
N LEU A 403 16.49 8.30 31.94
CA LEU A 403 17.25 8.82 30.81
C LEU A 403 17.22 7.87 29.62
N SER A 404 17.20 6.56 29.85
CA SER A 404 17.09 5.58 28.78
C SER A 404 15.84 5.79 27.95
N ASP A 405 14.69 6.03 28.59
CA ASP A 405 13.43 6.32 27.88
C ASP A 405 13.49 7.64 27.10
N LYS A 406 14.05 8.70 27.69
CA LYS A 406 14.23 9.99 26.99
C LYS A 406 15.18 9.86 25.79
N ILE A 407 16.23 9.07 25.91
CA ILE A 407 17.19 8.83 24.82
C ILE A 407 16.51 8.07 23.69
N GLU A 408 15.70 7.06 24.02
CA GLU A 408 14.87 6.35 23.04
C GLU A 408 13.95 7.28 22.26
N ASP A 409 13.32 8.26 22.93
CA ASP A 409 12.47 9.26 22.27
C ASP A 409 13.27 10.13 21.30
N VAL A 410 14.49 10.54 21.66
CA VAL A 410 15.37 11.32 20.77
C VAL A 410 15.86 10.47 19.60
N LEU A 411 16.28 9.22 19.83
CA LEU A 411 16.66 8.29 18.76
C LEU A 411 15.50 8.03 17.80
N ALA A 412 14.29 7.83 18.33
CA ALA A 412 13.08 7.70 17.54
C ALA A 412 12.82 8.97 16.71
N LEU A 413 13.05 10.16 17.26
CA LEU A 413 12.91 11.43 16.54
C LEU A 413 13.91 11.52 15.37
N VAL A 414 15.17 11.13 15.59
CA VAL A 414 16.22 11.13 14.56
C VAL A 414 15.87 10.16 13.43
N PHE A 415 15.65 8.88 13.75
CA PHE A 415 15.43 7.85 12.73
C PHE A 415 14.10 8.02 11.99
N LYS A 416 13.04 8.52 12.65
CA LYS A 416 11.76 8.82 11.98
C LYS A 416 11.85 10.00 11.01
N ASN A 417 12.85 10.87 11.17
CA ASN A 417 13.03 12.08 10.36
C ASN A 417 14.36 12.11 9.59
N TYR A 418 14.98 10.95 9.31
CA TYR A 418 16.33 10.86 8.73
C TYR A 418 16.58 11.67 7.44
N LYS A 419 15.55 11.95 6.62
CA LYS A 419 15.61 12.82 5.42
C LYS A 419 15.37 14.31 5.68
N SER A 420 14.98 14.69 6.89
CA SER A 420 14.55 16.04 7.28
C SER A 420 15.38 16.61 8.44
N LEU A 421 16.51 15.98 8.75
CA LEU A 421 17.47 16.45 9.74
C LEU A 421 18.27 17.63 9.17
N ASP A 422 18.42 18.68 9.97
CA ASP A 422 19.13 19.89 9.59
C ASP A 422 19.98 20.39 10.77
N GLU A 423 21.29 20.40 10.58
CA GLU A 423 22.27 20.84 11.58
C GLU A 423 22.26 22.37 11.77
N THR A 424 21.72 23.14 10.82
CA THR A 424 21.67 24.61 10.89
C THR A 424 20.43 25.11 11.64
N SER A 425 19.40 24.27 11.75
CA SER A 425 18.17 24.57 12.47
C SER A 425 18.37 24.49 13.98
N LEU A 426 17.76 25.42 14.73
CA LEU A 426 17.74 25.38 16.19
C LEU A 426 17.11 24.06 16.68
N SER A 427 16.03 23.59 16.04
CA SER A 427 15.31 22.35 16.39
C SER A 427 15.99 21.07 15.90
N GLY A 428 17.03 21.16 15.07
CA GLY A 428 17.63 20.01 14.40
C GLY A 428 16.81 19.44 13.24
N LEU A 429 15.67 20.08 12.91
CA LEU A 429 14.76 19.66 11.84
C LEU A 429 14.55 20.80 10.85
N ALA A 430 14.46 20.46 9.56
CA ALA A 430 14.18 21.42 8.49
C ALA A 430 12.78 22.07 8.66
N SER A 431 12.70 23.39 8.47
CA SER A 431 11.48 24.19 8.66
C SER A 431 10.49 24.13 7.49
N VAL A 432 10.99 23.84 6.28
CA VAL A 432 10.22 23.64 5.04
C VAL A 432 10.54 22.25 4.51
N SER A 433 9.53 21.55 3.99
CA SER A 433 9.69 20.26 3.31
C SER A 433 10.61 20.38 2.10
N THR A 434 11.92 20.36 2.31
CA THR A 434 12.91 20.30 1.24
C THR A 434 12.83 18.93 0.57
N THR A 435 13.04 18.92 -0.75
CA THR A 435 13.26 17.68 -1.49
C THR A 435 14.41 16.93 -0.82
N ALA A 436 14.21 15.65 -0.53
CA ALA A 436 15.24 14.87 0.14
C ALA A 436 16.51 14.87 -0.71
N THR A 437 17.62 15.30 -0.11
CA THR A 437 18.97 15.13 -0.65
C THR A 437 19.42 13.71 -0.36
N GLY A 438 20.02 13.02 -1.32
CA GLY A 438 20.63 11.69 -1.13
C GLY A 438 21.88 11.68 -0.24
N VAL A 439 22.05 12.69 0.61
CA VAL A 439 23.18 12.85 1.54
C VAL A 439 22.73 12.48 2.94
N VAL A 440 23.49 11.60 3.60
CA VAL A 440 23.22 11.21 4.99
C VAL A 440 23.49 12.39 5.92
N ALA A 441 22.51 12.74 6.74
CA ALA A 441 22.65 13.80 7.72
C ALA A 441 23.71 13.42 8.79
N PRO A 442 24.57 14.37 9.23
CA PRO A 442 25.65 14.10 10.18
C PRO A 442 25.18 13.45 11.49
N ALA A 443 23.98 13.79 11.97
CA ALA A 443 23.35 13.22 13.16
C ALA A 443 23.09 11.69 13.11
N ILE A 444 22.99 11.08 11.91
CA ILE A 444 22.63 9.66 11.78
C ILE A 444 23.73 8.73 12.32
N ALA A 445 25.00 9.02 12.03
CA ALA A 445 26.10 8.17 12.50
C ALA A 445 26.24 8.17 14.04
N PRO A 446 26.21 9.31 14.74
CA PRO A 446 26.12 9.36 16.21
C PRO A 446 24.88 8.64 16.76
N ALA A 447 23.71 8.78 16.13
CA ALA A 447 22.49 8.09 16.58
C ALA A 447 22.63 6.56 16.52
N ILE A 448 23.25 6.01 15.47
CA ILE A 448 23.49 4.56 15.35
C ILE A 448 24.43 4.08 16.45
N LYS A 449 25.50 4.83 16.74
CA LYS A 449 26.43 4.52 17.84
C LYS A 449 25.71 4.51 19.19
N LEU A 450 24.87 5.52 19.44
CA LEU A 450 24.10 5.63 20.67
C LEU A 450 23.04 4.52 20.80
N TYR A 451 22.37 4.14 19.70
CA TYR A 451 21.45 3.01 19.68
C TYR A 451 22.16 1.69 20.00
N GLY A 452 23.39 1.49 19.48
CA GLY A 452 24.20 0.31 19.78
C GLY A 452 24.77 0.26 21.21
N LEU A 453 24.75 1.37 21.95
CA LEU A 453 25.07 1.37 23.38
C LEU A 453 23.92 0.86 24.25
N GLN A 454 22.67 1.10 23.84
CA GLN A 454 21.47 0.73 24.60
C GLN A 454 20.89 -0.63 24.19
N HIS A 455 21.11 -1.05 22.94
CA HIS A 455 20.57 -2.29 22.40
C HIS A 455 21.67 -3.17 21.83
N ASP A 456 21.54 -4.47 22.06
CA ASP A 456 22.34 -5.46 21.35
C ASP A 456 21.90 -5.51 19.88
N MET A 457 22.72 -4.97 18.98
CA MET A 457 22.49 -4.96 17.52
C MET A 457 22.45 -6.38 16.90
N LEU A 458 22.86 -7.41 17.64
CA LEU A 458 22.74 -8.81 17.21
C LEU A 458 21.36 -9.40 17.53
N SER A 459 20.63 -8.85 18.51
CA SER A 459 19.29 -9.30 18.87
C SER A 459 18.29 -9.06 17.72
N PRO A 460 17.43 -10.04 17.41
CA PRO A 460 16.38 -9.86 16.40
C PRO A 460 15.35 -8.81 16.82
N GLU A 461 15.06 -8.67 18.12
CA GLU A 461 14.11 -7.66 18.64
C GLU A 461 14.63 -6.23 18.41
N ALA A 462 15.91 -5.99 18.69
CA ALA A 462 16.56 -4.69 18.47
C ALA A 462 16.61 -4.33 16.99
N ARG A 463 17.04 -5.27 16.13
CA ARG A 463 17.07 -5.07 14.67
C ARG A 463 15.68 -4.76 14.12
N LEU A 464 14.64 -5.46 14.58
CA LEU A 464 13.26 -5.20 14.17
C LEU A 464 12.79 -3.81 14.64
N LYS A 465 13.10 -3.42 15.88
CA LYS A 465 12.76 -2.08 16.41
C LYS A 465 13.44 -0.98 15.59
N PHE A 466 14.71 -1.16 15.24
CA PHE A 466 15.45 -0.26 14.37
C PHE A 466 14.78 -0.10 12.99
N CYS A 467 14.48 -1.21 12.31
CA CYS A 467 13.78 -1.19 11.02
C CYS A 467 12.40 -0.49 11.11
N LYS A 468 11.66 -0.69 12.22
CA LYS A 468 10.36 -0.03 12.44
C LYS A 468 10.45 1.50 12.42
N PHE A 469 11.55 2.10 12.87
CA PHE A 469 11.70 3.56 12.80
C PHE A 469 11.69 4.07 11.35
N PHE A 470 12.42 3.41 10.46
CA PHE A 470 12.46 3.75 9.04
C PHE A 470 11.14 3.44 8.33
N GLN A 471 10.44 2.36 8.71
CA GLN A 471 9.08 2.08 8.23
C GLN A 471 8.09 3.18 8.63
N VAL A 472 8.19 3.70 9.86
CA VAL A 472 7.34 4.82 10.31
C VAL A 472 7.72 6.10 9.56
N ALA A 473 9.01 6.34 9.33
CA ALA A 473 9.50 7.47 8.56
C ALA A 473 8.92 7.51 7.14
N SER A 474 9.00 6.39 6.40
CA SER A 474 8.49 6.31 5.04
C SER A 474 6.97 6.50 4.97
N LYS A 475 6.21 5.96 5.93
CA LYS A 475 4.76 6.19 6.05
C LYS A 475 4.41 7.66 6.31
N ILE A 476 5.14 8.34 7.20
CA ILE A 476 4.92 9.77 7.48
C ILE A 476 5.18 10.60 6.21
N ARG A 477 6.28 10.32 5.51
CA ARG A 477 6.62 11.02 4.26
C ARG A 477 5.60 10.75 3.15
N SER A 478 5.22 9.50 2.97
CA SER A 478 4.22 9.10 1.97
C SER A 478 2.89 9.81 2.23
N ARG A 479 2.34 9.72 3.45
CA ARG A 479 1.10 10.43 3.82
C ARG A 479 1.14 11.93 3.58
N ARG A 480 2.30 12.57 3.79
CA ARG A 480 2.49 14.00 3.50
C ARG A 480 2.34 14.27 2.00
N HIS A 481 3.08 13.56 1.16
CA HIS A 481 3.02 13.69 -0.30
C HIS A 481 1.63 13.37 -0.86
N LEU A 482 0.92 12.39 -0.28
CA LEU A 482 -0.46 12.09 -0.64
C LEU A 482 -1.42 13.22 -0.22
N GLY A 483 -1.29 13.75 1.01
CA GLY A 483 -2.15 14.81 1.54
C GLY A 483 -1.99 16.15 0.82
N GLU A 484 -0.75 16.51 0.46
CA GLU A 484 -0.43 17.71 -0.35
C GLU A 484 -1.08 17.65 -1.74
N ILE A 485 -1.35 16.46 -2.30
CA ILE A 485 -2.05 16.34 -3.58
C ILE A 485 -3.57 16.29 -3.39
N ASP A 486 -4.07 15.70 -2.29
CA ASP A 486 -5.50 15.59 -1.99
C ASP A 486 -6.16 16.95 -1.76
N GLU A 487 -5.48 17.90 -1.08
CA GLU A 487 -5.96 19.28 -0.91
C GLU A 487 -6.19 19.98 -2.27
N PHE A 488 -5.42 19.59 -3.29
CA PHE A 488 -5.50 20.15 -4.64
C PHE A 488 -6.36 19.34 -5.63
N VAL A 489 -6.71 18.10 -5.32
CA VAL A 489 -7.53 17.22 -6.19
C VAL A 489 -9.00 17.21 -5.74
N PHE A 490 -9.28 17.37 -4.44
CA PHE A 490 -10.63 17.33 -3.88
C PHE A 490 -11.17 18.69 -3.40
N SER A 491 -10.46 19.79 -3.68
CA SER A 491 -11.02 21.14 -3.48
C SER A 491 -12.19 21.42 -4.43
N ASN A 492 -13.40 21.23 -3.92
CA ASN A 492 -14.68 21.88 -4.22
C ASN A 492 -15.23 22.07 -5.66
N GLU A 493 -14.79 21.31 -6.67
CA GLU A 493 -15.45 21.31 -7.99
C GLU A 493 -15.78 19.91 -8.55
N ALA A 494 -15.96 18.91 -7.68
CA ALA A 494 -16.27 17.54 -8.09
C ALA A 494 -17.69 17.34 -8.70
N ALA A 495 -18.53 18.38 -8.77
CA ALA A 495 -19.92 18.24 -9.22
C ALA A 495 -20.15 18.51 -10.73
N LYS A 496 -19.20 19.10 -11.45
CA LYS A 496 -19.19 19.21 -12.92
C LYS A 496 -17.75 19.25 -13.39
N MET A 497 -17.15 18.09 -13.64
CA MET A 497 -15.75 18.00 -14.04
C MET A 497 -15.60 18.46 -15.50
N ASP A 498 -15.11 19.67 -15.71
CA ASP A 498 -14.69 20.15 -17.03
C ASP A 498 -13.49 19.34 -17.55
N ASN A 499 -13.35 19.25 -18.89
CA ASN A 499 -12.27 18.49 -19.54
C ASN A 499 -10.85 18.95 -19.11
N VAL A 500 -10.74 20.23 -18.73
CA VAL A 500 -9.52 20.86 -18.21
C VAL A 500 -9.20 20.39 -16.78
N ALA A 501 -10.22 20.25 -15.92
CA ALA A 501 -10.05 19.77 -14.54
C ALA A 501 -9.56 18.31 -14.53
N SER A 502 -10.11 17.46 -15.40
CA SER A 502 -9.66 16.07 -15.58
C SER A 502 -8.19 15.99 -15.99
N THR A 503 -7.77 16.73 -17.02
CA THR A 503 -6.36 16.76 -17.48
C THR A 503 -5.38 17.15 -16.37
N SER A 504 -5.75 18.16 -15.56
CA SER A 504 -4.91 18.60 -14.43
C SER A 504 -4.76 17.53 -13.34
N ALA A 505 -5.80 16.73 -13.10
CA ALA A 505 -5.79 15.69 -12.07
C ALA A 505 -4.84 14.54 -12.45
N TYR A 506 -4.83 14.12 -13.72
CA TYR A 506 -3.90 13.12 -14.23
C TYR A 506 -2.44 13.60 -14.17
N GLN A 507 -2.18 14.87 -14.51
CA GLN A 507 -0.83 15.45 -14.39
C GLN A 507 -0.35 15.53 -12.94
N LYS A 508 -1.24 15.84 -11.99
CA LYS A 508 -0.92 15.79 -10.55
C LYS A 508 -0.60 14.36 -10.10
N MET A 509 -1.37 13.38 -10.52
CA MET A 509 -1.09 11.97 -10.20
C MET A 509 0.25 11.50 -10.79
N LYS A 510 0.59 11.96 -12.00
CA LYS A 510 1.90 11.76 -12.61
C LYS A 510 3.01 12.38 -11.77
N SER A 511 2.85 13.63 -11.30
CA SER A 511 3.84 14.26 -10.42
C SER A 511 4.02 13.50 -9.10
N LEU A 512 2.95 12.94 -8.53
CA LEU A 512 3.04 12.10 -7.33
C LEU A 512 3.89 10.85 -7.59
N CYS A 513 3.68 10.17 -8.72
CA CYS A 513 4.49 9.01 -9.10
C CYS A 513 5.99 9.38 -9.22
N LEU A 514 6.31 10.54 -9.79
CA LEU A 514 7.69 11.04 -9.90
C LEU A 514 8.29 11.43 -8.54
N ILE A 515 7.51 12.04 -7.65
CA ILE A 515 7.94 12.36 -6.28
C ILE A 515 8.27 11.07 -5.53
N VAL A 516 7.39 10.07 -5.59
CA VAL A 516 7.62 8.76 -4.95
C VAL A 516 8.83 8.04 -5.55
N LYS A 517 9.01 8.09 -6.88
CA LYS A 517 10.21 7.58 -7.56
C LYS A 517 11.48 8.24 -7.03
N ASN A 518 11.46 9.56 -6.87
CA ASN A 518 12.59 10.31 -6.30
C ASN A 518 12.84 9.96 -4.83
N GLU A 519 11.80 9.74 -4.02
CA GLU A 519 11.96 9.28 -2.63
C GLU A 519 12.69 7.93 -2.56
N VAL A 520 12.32 6.96 -3.40
CA VAL A 520 13.02 5.67 -3.47
C VAL A 520 14.46 5.85 -3.94
N ARG A 521 14.69 6.70 -4.94
CA ARG A 521 16.05 7.01 -5.43
C ARG A 521 16.93 7.59 -4.33
N THR A 522 16.40 8.51 -3.52
CA THR A 522 17.13 9.10 -2.40
C THR A 522 17.46 8.07 -1.31
N ASP A 523 16.62 7.06 -1.12
CA ASP A 523 16.89 5.95 -0.19
C ASP A 523 18.02 5.05 -0.68
N ILE A 524 18.08 4.81 -1.99
CA ILE A 524 19.21 4.10 -2.62
C ILE A 524 20.50 4.90 -2.44
N GLU A 525 20.47 6.20 -2.69
CA GLU A 525 21.63 7.09 -2.51
C GLU A 525 22.12 7.10 -1.06
N ILE A 526 21.21 7.18 -0.08
CA ILE A 526 21.51 7.12 1.36
C ILE A 526 22.12 5.76 1.74
N ASN A 527 21.54 4.66 1.26
CA ASN A 527 22.00 3.31 1.54
C ASN A 527 23.41 3.06 1.01
N ASN A 528 23.73 3.59 -0.18
CA ASN A 528 25.03 3.44 -0.84
C ASN A 528 26.19 4.16 -0.11
N GLN A 529 25.91 5.03 0.86
CA GLN A 529 26.94 5.68 1.68
C GLN A 529 27.51 4.76 2.77
N ASN A 530 26.97 3.55 2.96
CA ASN A 530 27.47 2.53 3.89
C ASN A 530 27.56 2.98 5.37
N ILE A 531 26.76 3.97 5.77
CA ILE A 531 26.68 4.44 7.17
C ILE A 531 25.66 3.60 7.97
N LEU A 532 24.63 3.07 7.31
CA LEU A 532 23.60 2.24 7.92
C LEU A 532 24.11 0.81 8.16
N PRO A 533 23.60 0.09 9.19
CA PRO A 533 23.98 -1.29 9.43
C PRO A 533 23.63 -2.21 8.25
N SER A 534 24.48 -3.20 7.96
CA SER A 534 24.32 -4.11 6.81
C SER A 534 23.03 -4.95 6.83
N PHE A 535 22.40 -5.12 7.99
CA PHE A 535 21.12 -5.81 8.08
C PHE A 535 19.92 -4.98 7.61
N LEU A 536 20.08 -3.67 7.47
CA LEU A 536 19.03 -2.76 7.01
C LEU A 536 19.17 -2.58 5.50
N ASP A 537 18.31 -3.26 4.74
CA ASP A 537 18.10 -2.94 3.34
C ASP A 537 17.08 -1.80 3.23
N LEU A 538 17.57 -0.56 3.35
CA LEU A 538 16.71 0.62 3.35
C LEU A 538 15.86 0.71 2.07
N PRO A 539 16.42 0.54 0.85
CA PRO A 539 15.65 0.63 -0.38
C PRO A 539 14.51 -0.39 -0.47
N ASN A 540 14.73 -1.67 -0.15
CA ASN A 540 13.65 -2.67 -0.16
C ASN A 540 12.60 -2.38 0.91
N LEU A 541 13.02 -1.93 2.09
CA LEU A 541 12.12 -1.62 3.19
C LEU A 541 11.19 -0.44 2.85
N THR A 542 11.72 0.67 2.35
CA THR A 542 10.92 1.87 2.10
C THR A 542 10.11 1.78 0.81
N SER A 543 10.69 1.23 -0.26
CA SER A 543 9.99 1.04 -1.55
C SER A 543 8.76 0.16 -1.43
N SER A 544 8.78 -0.88 -0.57
CA SER A 544 7.60 -1.72 -0.31
C SER A 544 6.41 -0.91 0.19
N ILE A 545 6.66 0.05 1.08
CA ILE A 545 5.65 0.93 1.67
C ILE A 545 5.20 1.96 0.65
N TYR A 546 6.14 2.63 -0.01
CA TYR A 546 5.83 3.63 -1.03
C TYR A 546 5.03 3.04 -2.19
N SER A 547 5.41 1.86 -2.68
CA SER A 547 4.74 1.16 -3.77
C SER A 547 3.32 0.73 -3.37
N ALA A 548 3.12 0.20 -2.16
CA ALA A 548 1.79 -0.20 -1.68
C ALA A 548 0.85 1.00 -1.47
N GLU A 549 1.35 2.10 -0.88
CA GLU A 549 0.55 3.31 -0.67
C GLU A 549 0.24 4.03 -2.00
N LEU A 550 1.21 4.10 -2.92
CA LEU A 550 1.00 4.65 -4.27
C LEU A 550 0.00 3.82 -5.06
N SER A 551 0.11 2.48 -5.04
CA SER A 551 -0.84 1.57 -5.70
C SER A 551 -2.25 1.76 -5.18
N THR A 552 -2.41 1.83 -3.85
CA THR A 552 -3.70 2.11 -3.21
C THR A 552 -4.27 3.45 -3.65
N ARG A 553 -3.45 4.51 -3.73
CA ARG A 553 -3.89 5.84 -4.15
C ARG A 553 -4.24 5.91 -5.64
N LEU A 554 -3.48 5.23 -6.50
CA LEU A 554 -3.77 5.09 -7.92
C LEU A 554 -5.10 4.34 -8.13
N CYS A 555 -5.32 3.25 -7.39
CA CYS A 555 -6.58 2.51 -7.42
C CYS A 555 -7.78 3.38 -7.02
N THR A 556 -7.67 4.17 -5.95
CA THR A 556 -8.77 5.06 -5.52
C THR A 556 -8.97 6.21 -6.50
N PHE A 557 -7.89 6.76 -7.06
CA PHE A 557 -7.95 7.79 -8.09
C PHE A 557 -8.65 7.33 -9.37
N LEU A 558 -8.23 6.19 -9.94
CA LEU A 558 -8.80 5.66 -11.18
C LEU A 558 -10.27 5.23 -11.02
N LYS A 559 -10.69 4.88 -9.79
CA LYS A 559 -12.11 4.64 -9.49
C LYS A 559 -12.92 5.94 -9.41
N ALA A 560 -12.35 7.00 -8.84
CA ALA A 560 -13.01 8.30 -8.71
C ALA A 560 -13.04 9.09 -10.03
N CYS A 561 -11.98 8.98 -10.82
CA CYS A 561 -11.78 9.67 -12.10
C CYS A 561 -11.45 8.64 -13.18
N PRO A 562 -12.43 7.85 -13.67
CA PRO A 562 -12.16 6.81 -14.64
C PRO A 562 -11.66 7.39 -15.97
N PRO A 563 -10.59 6.84 -16.54
CA PRO A 563 -10.08 7.31 -17.83
C PRO A 563 -11.01 6.92 -18.97
N ALA A 564 -11.42 7.91 -19.78
CA ALA A 564 -12.32 7.72 -20.92
C ALA A 564 -11.64 7.15 -22.17
N GLY A 565 -10.30 7.16 -22.23
CA GLY A 565 -9.53 6.65 -23.37
C GLY A 565 -8.04 7.02 -23.27
N PRO A 566 -7.23 6.65 -24.27
CA PRO A 566 -5.79 6.90 -24.31
C PRO A 566 -5.46 8.37 -24.66
N LEU A 567 -6.03 9.32 -23.92
CA LEU A 567 -5.70 10.74 -24.05
C LEU A 567 -4.26 10.99 -23.59
N PRO A 568 -3.54 11.99 -24.14
CA PRO A 568 -2.15 12.28 -23.77
C PRO A 568 -1.85 12.29 -22.26
N PRO A 569 -2.62 12.98 -21.37
CA PRO A 569 -2.35 12.97 -19.93
C PRO A 569 -2.56 11.60 -19.27
N VAL A 570 -3.47 10.77 -19.81
CA VAL A 570 -3.70 9.40 -19.33
C VAL A 570 -2.55 8.50 -19.76
N THR A 571 -2.16 8.58 -21.03
CA THR A 571 -1.06 7.80 -21.60
C THR A 571 0.28 8.13 -20.92
N GLU A 572 0.53 9.40 -20.61
CA GLU A 572 1.71 9.81 -19.82
C GLU A 572 1.70 9.24 -18.40
N LEU A 573 0.54 9.17 -17.74
CA LEU A 573 0.42 8.53 -16.43
C LEU A 573 0.68 7.02 -16.54
N VAL A 574 0.10 6.35 -17.53
CA VAL A 574 0.32 4.92 -17.80
C VAL A 574 1.81 4.64 -18.00
N ILE A 575 2.50 5.44 -18.82
CA ILE A 575 3.95 5.35 -19.02
C ILE A 575 4.68 5.53 -17.69
N THR A 576 4.36 6.59 -16.95
CA THR A 576 5.07 6.92 -15.70
C THR A 576 4.93 5.82 -14.64
N VAL A 577 3.74 5.23 -14.50
CA VAL A 577 3.48 4.12 -13.57
C VAL A 577 4.21 2.86 -14.01
N ALA A 578 4.20 2.56 -15.31
CA ALA A 578 4.91 1.40 -15.82
C ALA A 578 6.44 1.59 -15.76
N ASP A 579 6.94 2.80 -15.97
CA ASP A 579 8.35 3.15 -15.82
C ASP A 579 8.79 2.99 -14.37
N PHE A 580 7.98 3.45 -13.41
CA PHE A 580 8.25 3.23 -11.99
C PHE A 580 8.38 1.73 -11.65
N GLU A 581 7.48 0.88 -12.14
CA GLU A 581 7.58 -0.58 -11.96
C GLU A 581 8.87 -1.15 -12.57
N ARG A 582 9.24 -0.70 -13.78
CA ARG A 582 10.51 -1.10 -14.44
C ARG A 582 11.72 -0.66 -13.63
N ASP A 583 11.70 0.56 -13.12
CA ASP A 583 12.80 1.15 -12.34
C ASP A 583 13.01 0.39 -11.03
N LEU A 584 11.95 -0.02 -10.35
CA LEU A 584 12.05 -0.89 -9.16
C LEU A 584 12.77 -2.21 -9.50
N ALA A 585 12.42 -2.84 -10.64
CA ALA A 585 13.10 -4.05 -11.09
C ALA A 585 14.58 -3.79 -11.45
N LEU A 586 14.89 -2.68 -12.12
CA LEU A 586 16.27 -2.27 -12.45
C LEU A 586 17.11 -1.99 -11.19
N TRP A 587 16.50 -1.51 -10.12
CA TRP A 587 17.15 -1.26 -8.83
C TRP A 587 17.25 -2.50 -7.95
N ASN A 588 16.90 -3.70 -8.44
CA ASN A 588 16.85 -4.96 -7.69
C ASN A 588 15.96 -4.88 -6.43
N ILE A 589 14.88 -4.12 -6.50
CA ILE A 589 13.89 -4.02 -5.43
C ILE A 589 12.85 -5.13 -5.59
N ASN A 590 12.55 -5.83 -4.50
CA ASN A 590 11.59 -6.92 -4.47
C ASN A 590 10.16 -6.42 -4.75
N THR A 591 9.47 -7.10 -5.65
CA THR A 591 8.04 -6.86 -5.90
C THR A 591 7.22 -7.27 -4.68
N VAL A 592 6.33 -6.39 -4.24
CA VAL A 592 5.50 -6.62 -3.04
C VAL A 592 4.04 -6.85 -3.44
N LYS A 593 3.37 -7.77 -2.73
CA LYS A 593 1.94 -8.01 -2.91
C LYS A 593 1.15 -6.75 -2.57
N GLY A 594 0.37 -6.25 -3.53
CA GLY A 594 -0.35 -4.99 -3.42
C GLY A 594 0.48 -3.74 -3.75
N GLY A 595 1.71 -3.91 -4.25
CA GLY A 595 2.50 -2.84 -4.84
C GLY A 595 1.94 -2.35 -6.18
N VAL A 596 2.64 -1.41 -6.80
CA VAL A 596 2.30 -0.89 -8.13
C VAL A 596 2.48 -1.99 -9.17
N ASN A 597 1.39 -2.33 -9.87
CA ASN A 597 1.38 -3.18 -11.05
C ASN A 597 0.61 -2.43 -12.13
N ALA A 598 1.32 -1.89 -13.12
CA ALA A 598 0.70 -1.05 -14.15
C ALA A 598 -0.34 -1.82 -14.97
N LYS A 599 -0.10 -3.11 -15.22
CA LYS A 599 -1.01 -3.96 -16.00
C LYS A 599 -2.31 -4.24 -15.25
N GLU A 600 -2.25 -4.54 -13.95
CA GLU A 600 -3.45 -4.74 -13.13
C GLU A 600 -4.25 -3.45 -12.94
N LEU A 601 -3.57 -2.30 -12.84
CA LEU A 601 -4.21 -1.00 -12.68
C LEU A 601 -4.97 -0.54 -13.94
N PHE A 602 -4.35 -0.68 -15.12
CA PHE A 602 -4.88 -0.11 -16.36
C PHE A 602 -5.49 -1.15 -17.32
N GLY A 603 -5.18 -2.44 -17.17
CA GLY A 603 -5.54 -3.46 -18.16
C GLY A 603 -7.04 -3.64 -18.36
N SER A 604 -7.85 -3.48 -17.32
CA SER A 604 -9.32 -3.52 -17.41
C SER A 604 -9.86 -2.32 -18.20
N TYR A 605 -9.32 -1.13 -17.97
CA TYR A 605 -9.68 0.09 -18.70
C TYR A 605 -9.26 0.00 -20.16
N ILE A 606 -8.03 -0.42 -20.45
CA ILE A 606 -7.53 -0.59 -21.83
C ILE A 606 -8.41 -1.56 -22.61
N SER A 607 -8.72 -2.72 -22.01
CA SER A 607 -9.61 -3.71 -22.63
C SER A 607 -11.00 -3.14 -22.90
N ASN A 608 -11.52 -2.30 -22.01
CA ASN A 608 -12.81 -1.63 -22.20
C ASN A 608 -12.74 -0.56 -23.29
N TRP A 609 -11.68 0.25 -23.35
CA TRP A 609 -11.50 1.26 -24.40
C TRP A 609 -11.44 0.61 -25.78
N ILE A 610 -10.71 -0.51 -25.92
CA ILE A 610 -10.64 -1.25 -27.19
C ILE A 610 -12.04 -1.75 -27.60
N LYS A 611 -12.84 -2.27 -26.65
CA LYS A 611 -14.21 -2.72 -26.91
C LYS A 611 -15.13 -1.56 -27.33
N GLU A 612 -15.08 -0.44 -26.63
CA GLU A 612 -15.87 0.75 -26.96
C GLU A 612 -15.48 1.33 -28.32
N LYS A 613 -14.18 1.41 -28.61
CA LYS A 613 -13.67 1.84 -29.92
C LYS A 613 -14.05 0.87 -31.03
N HIS A 614 -14.05 -0.44 -30.77
CA HIS A 614 -14.53 -1.44 -31.73
C HIS A 614 -15.98 -1.18 -32.13
N VAL A 615 -16.89 -0.99 -31.15
CA VAL A 615 -18.29 -0.68 -31.43
C VAL A 615 -18.42 0.65 -32.19
N ALA A 616 -17.70 1.69 -31.75
CA ALA A 616 -17.71 2.99 -32.40
C ALA A 616 -17.23 2.93 -33.87
N LEU A 617 -16.21 2.14 -34.17
CA LEU A 617 -15.71 1.95 -35.54
C LEU A 617 -16.72 1.19 -36.41
N LEU A 618 -17.39 0.17 -35.88
CA LEU A 618 -18.44 -0.55 -36.62
C LEU A 618 -19.65 0.33 -36.91
N ASP A 619 -20.08 1.16 -35.96
CA ASP A 619 -21.19 2.08 -36.17
C ASP A 619 -20.81 3.26 -37.08
N PHE A 620 -19.56 3.73 -37.00
CA PHE A 620 -19.00 4.66 -37.97
C PHE A 620 -19.01 4.05 -39.38
N CYS A 621 -18.55 2.80 -39.55
CA CYS A 621 -18.59 2.09 -40.82
C CYS A 621 -20.02 2.02 -41.40
N LYS A 622 -21.02 1.62 -40.60
CA LYS A 622 -22.41 1.58 -41.05
C LYS A 622 -22.91 2.96 -41.51
N THR A 623 -22.61 4.00 -40.74
CA THR A 623 -23.08 5.37 -41.00
C THR A 623 -22.40 5.97 -42.24
N SER A 624 -21.09 5.80 -42.37
CA SER A 624 -20.31 6.32 -43.50
C SER A 624 -20.66 5.62 -44.81
N MET A 625 -20.95 4.32 -44.77
CA MET A 625 -21.42 3.58 -45.95
C MET A 625 -22.84 3.98 -46.36
N MET A 626 -23.72 4.33 -45.42
CA MET A 626 -25.04 4.91 -45.75
C MET A 626 -24.94 6.27 -46.45
N LYS A 627 -24.00 7.13 -46.06
CA LYS A 627 -23.79 8.44 -46.73
C LYS A 627 -23.27 8.33 -48.16
N CYS A 628 -22.59 7.23 -48.51
CA CYS A 628 -22.05 7.00 -49.86
C CYS A 628 -23.17 6.80 -50.90
N SER A 629 -24.41 6.42 -50.50
CA SER A 629 -25.51 6.19 -51.45
C SER A 629 -26.11 7.45 -52.08
N ASP A 630 -25.93 8.61 -51.44
CA ASP A 630 -26.57 9.86 -51.87
C ASP A 630 -25.80 10.60 -52.98
N HIS A 631 -24.53 10.22 -53.20
CA HIS A 631 -23.68 10.81 -54.22
C HIS A 631 -23.78 9.96 -55.50
N LYS A 632 -24.45 10.50 -56.54
CA LYS A 632 -24.51 9.86 -57.87
C LYS A 632 -23.10 9.52 -58.37
N ALA A 633 -22.97 8.36 -59.03
CA ALA A 633 -21.74 7.70 -59.52
C ALA A 633 -20.82 8.55 -60.44
N GLN A 634 -20.33 9.69 -59.96
CA GLN A 634 -19.33 10.54 -60.64
C GLN A 634 -17.89 10.17 -60.25
N GLN A 635 -17.70 9.37 -59.19
CA GLN A 635 -16.40 8.91 -58.71
C GLN A 635 -16.20 7.42 -59.04
N LEU A 636 -14.98 7.03 -59.42
CA LEU A 636 -14.62 5.65 -59.77
C LEU A 636 -14.51 4.71 -58.56
N THR A 637 -14.44 5.23 -57.32
CA THR A 637 -14.33 4.48 -56.05
C THR A 637 -15.28 5.08 -54.99
N CYS A 638 -15.71 4.31 -53.99
CA CYS A 638 -16.53 4.85 -52.88
C CYS A 638 -15.62 5.59 -51.88
N PRO A 639 -15.77 6.92 -51.71
CA PRO A 639 -14.87 7.74 -50.88
C PRO A 639 -14.96 7.41 -49.39
N SER A 640 -16.11 6.91 -48.91
CA SER A 640 -16.30 6.52 -47.51
C SER A 640 -15.33 5.42 -47.06
N ILE A 641 -14.80 4.61 -47.99
CA ILE A 641 -13.84 3.56 -47.65
C ILE A 641 -12.51 4.19 -47.23
N ASP A 642 -12.03 5.22 -47.94
CA ASP A 642 -10.80 5.93 -47.55
C ASP A 642 -10.97 6.56 -46.15
N GLU A 643 -12.12 7.19 -45.87
CA GLU A 643 -12.43 7.76 -44.55
C GLU A 643 -12.41 6.70 -43.41
N ILE A 644 -12.97 5.51 -43.66
CA ILE A 644 -12.96 4.41 -42.69
C ILE A 644 -11.53 3.92 -42.43
N TYR A 645 -10.71 3.77 -43.46
CA TYR A 645 -9.32 3.35 -43.30
C TYR A 645 -8.44 4.41 -42.65
N ASP A 646 -8.69 5.69 -42.90
CA ASP A 646 -8.01 6.77 -42.19
C ASP A 646 -8.37 6.77 -40.69
N GLN A 647 -9.64 6.54 -40.36
CA GLN A 647 -10.09 6.40 -38.97
C GLN A 647 -9.50 5.16 -38.28
N LEU A 648 -9.37 4.02 -38.99
CA LEU A 648 -8.68 2.83 -38.49
C LEU A 648 -7.21 3.15 -38.17
N ARG A 649 -6.52 3.84 -39.08
CA ARG A 649 -5.12 4.24 -38.90
C ARG A 649 -4.95 5.20 -37.72
N GLN A 650 -5.84 6.18 -37.57
CA GLN A 650 -5.84 7.08 -36.42
C GLN A 650 -6.02 6.28 -35.12
N THR A 651 -6.93 5.32 -35.10
CA THR A 651 -7.14 4.44 -33.94
C THR A 651 -5.86 3.67 -33.63
N LEU A 652 -5.17 3.09 -34.61
CA LEU A 652 -3.90 2.39 -34.37
C LEU A 652 -2.83 3.32 -33.77
N ASN A 653 -2.73 4.57 -34.23
CA ASN A 653 -1.81 5.55 -33.66
C ASN A 653 -2.14 5.88 -32.19
N GLU A 654 -3.43 5.96 -31.81
CA GLU A 654 -3.86 6.22 -30.43
C GLU A 654 -3.38 5.14 -29.45
N TYR A 655 -3.27 3.89 -29.90
CA TYR A 655 -2.87 2.75 -29.06
C TYR A 655 -1.39 2.36 -29.20
N GLU A 656 -0.63 3.04 -30.05
CA GLU A 656 0.76 2.70 -30.36
C GLU A 656 1.62 2.57 -29.09
N ILE A 657 1.58 3.56 -28.20
CA ILE A 657 2.35 3.57 -26.95
C ILE A 657 1.96 2.40 -26.03
N ILE A 658 0.68 2.07 -25.98
CA ILE A 658 0.15 0.98 -25.14
C ILE A 658 0.66 -0.37 -25.66
N VAL A 659 0.63 -0.57 -26.98
CA VAL A 659 1.09 -1.81 -27.62
C VAL A 659 2.59 -2.02 -27.45
N HIS A 660 3.41 -0.98 -27.60
CA HIS A 660 4.86 -1.07 -27.34
C HIS A 660 5.18 -1.50 -25.90
N ARG A 661 4.29 -1.21 -24.94
CA ARG A 661 4.45 -1.61 -23.53
C ARG A 661 3.90 -2.99 -23.24
N TRP A 662 2.73 -3.31 -23.81
CA TRP A 662 2.02 -4.56 -23.64
C TRP A 662 1.62 -5.12 -25.02
N PRO A 663 2.53 -5.89 -25.64
CA PRO A 663 2.34 -6.37 -27.01
C PRO A 663 1.13 -7.29 -27.19
N GLU A 664 0.63 -7.91 -26.12
CA GLU A 664 -0.58 -8.74 -26.12
C GLU A 664 -1.85 -8.01 -26.61
N TYR A 665 -1.92 -6.69 -26.47
CA TYR A 665 -3.05 -5.91 -27.00
C TYR A 665 -2.99 -5.74 -28.53
N ALA A 666 -1.84 -6.01 -29.17
CA ALA A 666 -1.71 -5.97 -30.62
C ALA A 666 -2.65 -6.98 -31.31
N ALA A 667 -2.70 -8.22 -30.81
CA ALA A 667 -3.57 -9.26 -31.36
C ALA A 667 -5.06 -8.93 -31.18
N VAL A 668 -5.43 -8.29 -30.07
CA VAL A 668 -6.80 -7.84 -29.82
C VAL A 668 -7.18 -6.73 -30.80
N LEU A 669 -6.30 -5.74 -30.99
CA LEU A 669 -6.51 -4.67 -31.96
C LEU A 669 -6.55 -5.19 -33.39
N GLU A 670 -5.71 -6.15 -33.76
CA GLU A 670 -5.76 -6.81 -35.06
C GLU A 670 -7.13 -7.44 -35.32
N SER A 671 -7.70 -8.15 -34.35
CA SER A 671 -9.06 -8.70 -34.48
C SER A 671 -10.10 -7.61 -34.70
N VAL A 672 -10.01 -6.48 -34.00
CA VAL A 672 -10.91 -5.33 -34.21
C VAL A 672 -10.76 -4.79 -35.64
N MET A 673 -9.54 -4.68 -36.15
CA MET A 673 -9.31 -4.22 -37.53
C MET A 673 -9.90 -5.20 -38.55
N ALA A 674 -9.69 -6.51 -38.36
CA ALA A 674 -10.22 -7.56 -39.23
C ALA A 674 -11.76 -7.54 -39.25
N ASP A 675 -12.41 -7.37 -38.09
CA ASP A 675 -13.85 -7.28 -37.97
C ASP A 675 -14.41 -6.04 -38.69
N VAL A 676 -13.76 -4.88 -38.54
CA VAL A 676 -14.17 -3.66 -39.27
C VAL A 676 -13.98 -3.81 -40.77
N GLN A 677 -12.88 -4.42 -41.23
CA GLN A 677 -12.65 -4.66 -42.65
C GLN A 677 -13.69 -5.60 -43.25
N ASN A 678 -14.04 -6.68 -42.55
CA ASN A 678 -15.14 -7.57 -42.95
C ASN A 678 -16.46 -6.78 -43.05
N ALA A 679 -16.75 -5.93 -42.07
CA ALA A 679 -17.95 -5.08 -42.08
C ALA A 679 -17.96 -4.10 -43.26
N VAL A 680 -16.80 -3.53 -43.66
CA VAL A 680 -16.69 -2.68 -44.86
C VAL A 680 -17.03 -3.46 -46.12
N VAL A 681 -16.49 -4.67 -46.27
CA VAL A 681 -16.76 -5.54 -47.43
C VAL A 681 -18.24 -5.92 -47.49
N GLU A 682 -18.82 -6.34 -46.37
CA GLU A 682 -20.25 -6.68 -46.28
C GLU A 682 -21.15 -5.48 -46.55
N ALA A 683 -20.80 -4.30 -46.03
CA ALA A 683 -21.54 -3.07 -46.27
C ALA A 683 -21.48 -2.66 -47.74
N LEU A 684 -20.32 -2.79 -48.39
CA LEU A 684 -20.16 -2.52 -49.83
C LEU A 684 -21.01 -3.48 -50.67
N GLU A 685 -20.98 -4.78 -50.36
CA GLU A 685 -21.80 -5.78 -51.06
C GLU A 685 -23.30 -5.58 -50.85
N LYS A 686 -23.70 -5.11 -49.66
CA LYS A 686 -25.10 -4.81 -49.33
C LYS A 686 -25.58 -3.54 -50.03
N GLN A 687 -24.75 -2.49 -50.08
CA GLN A 687 -25.07 -1.23 -50.73
C GLN A 687 -25.30 -1.41 -52.23
N TYR A 688 -24.49 -2.25 -52.88
CA TYR A 688 -24.59 -2.55 -54.31
C TYR A 688 -25.22 -3.91 -54.59
N ALA A 689 -26.06 -4.42 -53.68
CA ALA A 689 -26.66 -5.75 -53.79
C ALA A 689 -27.45 -5.94 -55.09
N ASP A 690 -28.18 -4.91 -55.54
CA ASP A 690 -28.97 -4.95 -56.77
C ASP A 690 -28.07 -5.14 -58.01
N VAL A 691 -26.92 -4.48 -58.03
CA VAL A 691 -25.91 -4.56 -59.11
C VAL A 691 -25.19 -5.90 -59.10
N LEU A 692 -24.93 -6.45 -57.91
CA LEU A 692 -24.23 -7.72 -57.74
C LEU A 692 -25.15 -8.94 -57.88
N SER A 693 -26.47 -8.77 -57.71
CA SER A 693 -27.45 -9.86 -57.79
C SER A 693 -27.39 -10.68 -59.10
N PRO A 694 -27.27 -10.07 -60.30
CA PRO A 694 -27.22 -10.82 -61.56
C PRO A 694 -25.90 -11.60 -61.75
N LEU A 695 -24.87 -11.24 -60.97
CA LEU A 695 -23.57 -11.90 -60.95
C LEU A 695 -23.55 -13.07 -59.95
N LYS A 696 -24.32 -12.97 -58.85
CA LYS A 696 -24.43 -14.01 -57.81
C LYS A 696 -25.06 -15.31 -58.34
N ASP A 697 -26.00 -15.22 -59.28
CA ASP A 697 -26.62 -16.39 -59.94
C ASP A 697 -25.59 -17.28 -60.68
N ASN A 698 -24.47 -16.71 -61.13
CA ASN A 698 -23.39 -17.45 -61.78
C ASN A 698 -22.40 -18.07 -60.78
N LEU A 699 -22.42 -17.61 -59.52
CA LEU A 699 -21.49 -17.99 -58.44
C LEU A 699 -21.92 -19.26 -57.68
N THR A 700 -23.21 -19.52 -57.55
CA THR A 700 -23.74 -20.71 -56.86
C THR A 700 -23.67 -21.95 -57.75
N ASN A 701 -22.73 -22.87 -57.44
CA ASN A 701 -22.58 -24.24 -57.94
C ASN A 701 -22.95 -24.53 -59.41
N LEU A 702 -21.93 -24.87 -60.21
CA LEU A 702 -22.01 -25.42 -61.57
C LEU A 702 -23.10 -26.51 -61.77
N GLY A 703 -23.48 -27.26 -60.72
CA GLY A 703 -24.50 -28.31 -60.77
C GLY A 703 -25.96 -27.81 -60.89
N LEU A 704 -26.29 -26.59 -60.46
CA LEU A 704 -27.66 -26.02 -60.57
C LEU A 704 -27.87 -25.19 -61.85
N LYS A 705 -26.79 -24.86 -62.57
CA LYS A 705 -26.82 -24.11 -63.85
C LYS A 705 -27.70 -24.80 -64.92
N TYR A 706 -27.89 -26.11 -64.85
CA TYR A 706 -28.72 -26.84 -65.83
C TYR A 706 -30.21 -26.72 -65.59
N VAL A 707 -30.68 -26.50 -64.35
CA VAL A 707 -32.13 -26.46 -64.03
C VAL A 707 -32.68 -25.03 -64.12
N GLN A 708 -31.90 -24.02 -63.71
CA GLN A 708 -32.33 -22.61 -63.80
C GLN A 708 -32.25 -22.02 -65.23
N LYS A 709 -31.35 -22.52 -66.10
CA LYS A 709 -31.24 -22.08 -67.50
C LYS A 709 -32.51 -22.28 -68.34
N PHE A 710 -33.37 -23.21 -67.95
CA PHE A 710 -34.64 -23.46 -68.65
C PHE A 710 -35.80 -22.61 -68.11
N ALA A 711 -35.70 -22.07 -66.89
CA ALA A 711 -36.82 -21.38 -66.22
C ALA A 711 -36.77 -19.85 -66.32
N LYS A 712 -35.60 -19.23 -66.56
CA LYS A 712 -35.44 -17.78 -66.74
C LYS A 712 -34.46 -17.47 -67.87
N ARG A 713 -34.92 -17.48 -69.13
CA ARG A 713 -34.22 -16.75 -70.20
C ARG A 713 -34.59 -15.28 -70.09
N SER A 714 -33.70 -14.46 -69.55
CA SER A 714 -33.76 -13.01 -69.78
C SER A 714 -33.09 -12.74 -71.14
N ASP A 715 -33.88 -12.38 -72.15
CA ASP A 715 -33.41 -12.08 -73.51
C ASP A 715 -32.71 -10.69 -73.64
N SER A 716 -32.15 -10.15 -72.55
CA SER A 716 -31.54 -8.81 -72.50
C SER A 716 -30.01 -8.86 -72.49
N PHE A 717 -29.37 -7.99 -73.30
CA PHE A 717 -27.93 -7.78 -73.28
C PHE A 717 -27.47 -7.24 -71.93
N TYR A 718 -26.47 -7.88 -71.34
CA TYR A 718 -25.82 -7.38 -70.13
C TYR A 718 -24.89 -6.21 -70.48
N THR A 719 -25.13 -5.05 -69.88
CA THR A 719 -24.20 -3.92 -69.93
C THR A 719 -23.71 -3.67 -68.53
N ALA A 720 -22.38 -3.62 -68.34
CA ALA A 720 -21.80 -3.39 -67.02
C ALA A 720 -22.17 -1.98 -66.54
N PRO A 721 -22.90 -1.84 -65.41
CA PRO A 721 -23.33 -0.54 -64.91
C PRO A 721 -22.18 0.22 -64.25
N ALA A 722 -22.25 1.56 -64.19
CA ALA A 722 -21.21 2.40 -63.59
C ALA A 722 -20.93 2.04 -62.12
N GLU A 723 -21.98 1.65 -61.39
CA GLU A 723 -21.93 1.22 -59.99
C GLU A 723 -21.12 -0.07 -59.80
N LEU A 724 -21.06 -0.96 -60.80
CA LEU A 724 -20.18 -2.14 -60.75
C LEU A 724 -18.71 -1.71 -60.77
N GLY A 725 -18.40 -0.68 -61.56
CA GLY A 725 -17.08 -0.07 -61.58
C GLY A 725 -16.67 0.44 -60.21
N VAL A 726 -17.57 1.16 -59.53
CA VAL A 726 -17.35 1.64 -58.15
C VAL A 726 -17.00 0.49 -57.21
N VAL A 727 -17.73 -0.63 -57.25
CA VAL A 727 -17.46 -1.80 -56.38
C VAL A 727 -16.09 -2.41 -56.69
N LEU A 728 -15.80 -2.73 -57.95
CA LEU A 728 -14.58 -3.43 -58.34
C LEU A 728 -13.32 -2.58 -58.10
N ASN A 729 -13.37 -1.30 -58.45
CA ASN A 729 -12.27 -0.37 -58.20
C ASN A 729 -12.07 -0.17 -56.68
N SER A 730 -13.15 -0.07 -55.90
CA SER A 730 -13.06 0.04 -54.43
C SER A 730 -12.43 -1.20 -53.79
N MET A 731 -12.86 -2.41 -54.18
CA MET A 731 -12.24 -3.66 -53.70
C MET A 731 -10.76 -3.75 -54.09
N ARG A 732 -10.41 -3.31 -55.31
CA ARG A 732 -9.02 -3.26 -55.77
C ARG A 732 -8.18 -2.27 -54.95
N ARG A 733 -8.72 -1.06 -54.71
CA ARG A 733 -8.08 -0.03 -53.89
C ARG A 733 -7.84 -0.49 -52.45
N MET A 734 -8.83 -1.18 -51.85
CA MET A 734 -8.66 -1.81 -50.54
C MET A 734 -7.48 -2.78 -50.53
N LEU A 735 -7.38 -3.66 -51.53
CA LEU A 735 -6.32 -4.67 -51.64
C LEU A 735 -4.92 -4.10 -51.89
N ASP A 736 -4.81 -3.13 -52.80
CA ASP A 736 -3.50 -2.69 -53.30
C ASP A 736 -2.94 -1.48 -52.53
N VAL A 737 -3.81 -0.67 -51.90
CA VAL A 737 -3.41 0.61 -51.30
C VAL A 737 -3.71 0.68 -49.80
N LEU A 738 -4.93 0.36 -49.38
CA LEU A 738 -5.37 0.62 -48.01
C LEU A 738 -4.94 -0.47 -47.03
N LEU A 739 -5.14 -1.75 -47.37
CA LEU A 739 -4.72 -2.88 -46.53
C LEU A 739 -3.20 -2.91 -46.29
N PRO A 740 -2.33 -2.74 -47.31
CA PRO A 740 -0.89 -2.76 -47.09
C PRO A 740 -0.41 -1.68 -46.11
N LYS A 741 -1.04 -0.50 -46.09
CA LYS A 741 -0.70 0.57 -45.13
C LYS A 741 -0.98 0.14 -43.68
N VAL A 742 -2.12 -0.52 -43.44
CA VAL A 742 -2.51 -1.04 -42.13
C VAL A 742 -1.61 -2.22 -41.73
N GLU A 743 -1.31 -3.13 -42.65
CA GLU A 743 -0.40 -4.25 -42.42
C GLU A 743 1.01 -3.80 -42.03
N VAL A 744 1.56 -2.77 -42.68
CA VAL A 744 2.89 -2.24 -42.35
C VAL A 744 2.93 -1.72 -40.91
N GLN A 745 1.87 -1.03 -40.47
CA GLN A 745 1.79 -0.54 -39.10
C GLN A 745 1.70 -1.68 -38.08
N LEU A 746 0.86 -2.70 -38.34
CA LEU A 746 0.77 -3.86 -37.45
C LEU A 746 2.07 -4.69 -37.42
N LYS A 747 2.76 -4.82 -38.56
CA LYS A 747 4.08 -5.47 -38.65
C LYS A 747 5.15 -4.73 -37.84
N SER A 748 5.02 -3.42 -37.64
CA SER A 748 5.94 -2.70 -36.75
C SER A 748 5.80 -3.17 -35.30
N TRP A 749 4.58 -3.51 -34.87
CA TRP A 749 4.30 -3.95 -33.50
C TRP A 749 4.71 -5.40 -33.23
N SER A 750 4.71 -6.27 -34.26
CA SER A 750 5.15 -7.66 -34.11
C SER A 750 6.65 -7.80 -33.82
N THR A 751 7.46 -6.77 -34.08
CA THR A 751 8.87 -6.73 -33.64
C THR A 751 9.02 -6.62 -32.12
N CYS A 752 7.97 -6.21 -31.40
CA CYS A 752 7.97 -6.04 -29.96
C CYS A 752 7.50 -7.30 -29.20
N ILE A 753 7.08 -8.36 -29.90
CA ILE A 753 6.57 -9.60 -29.30
C ILE A 753 7.71 -10.62 -29.22
N ASP A 754 8.31 -10.79 -28.04
CA ASP A 754 9.13 -11.96 -27.73
C ASP A 754 8.20 -13.16 -27.48
N ASP A 755 8.23 -14.13 -28.40
CA ASP A 755 7.79 -15.54 -28.37
C ASP A 755 6.85 -16.03 -27.23
N ALA A 756 5.85 -15.23 -26.85
CA ALA A 756 4.91 -15.52 -25.77
C ALA A 756 3.56 -15.98 -26.32
N GLY A 757 3.53 -17.20 -26.84
CA GLY A 757 2.46 -18.21 -26.70
C GLY A 757 0.99 -17.87 -27.00
N SER A 758 0.62 -16.72 -27.55
CA SER A 758 -0.77 -16.41 -27.91
C SER A 758 -0.84 -15.76 -29.30
N ALA A 759 -1.81 -16.25 -30.10
CA ALA A 759 -2.21 -15.83 -31.46
C ALA A 759 -1.10 -15.19 -32.32
N VAL A 760 -0.60 -15.93 -33.32
CA VAL A 760 0.41 -15.41 -34.25
C VAL A 760 -0.10 -14.10 -34.86
N PRO A 761 0.57 -12.96 -34.60
CA PRO A 761 0.15 -11.66 -35.13
C PRO A 761 0.12 -11.71 -36.66
N GLY A 762 -1.01 -11.30 -37.23
CA GLY A 762 -1.24 -11.24 -38.68
C GLY A 762 -2.17 -12.31 -39.23
N GLU A 763 -2.52 -13.36 -38.49
CA GLU A 763 -3.37 -14.44 -38.99
C GLU A 763 -4.78 -13.97 -39.37
N ARG A 764 -5.42 -13.17 -38.50
CA ARG A 764 -6.81 -12.71 -38.69
C ARG A 764 -6.90 -11.72 -39.83
N LEU A 765 -5.93 -10.79 -39.92
CA LEU A 765 -5.89 -9.84 -41.02
C LEU A 765 -5.58 -10.53 -42.37
N THR A 766 -4.74 -11.56 -42.34
CA THR A 766 -4.44 -12.37 -43.53
C THR A 766 -5.68 -13.14 -44.01
N GLU A 767 -6.46 -13.71 -43.10
CA GLU A 767 -7.74 -14.37 -43.39
C GLU A 767 -8.70 -13.44 -44.15
N VAL A 768 -8.90 -12.23 -43.65
CA VAL A 768 -9.76 -11.20 -44.28
C VAL A 768 -9.22 -10.78 -45.65
N THR A 769 -7.91 -10.64 -45.78
CA THR A 769 -7.27 -10.29 -47.04
C THR A 769 -7.46 -11.38 -48.09
N ILE A 770 -7.34 -12.66 -47.71
CA ILE A 770 -7.60 -13.81 -48.60
C ILE A 770 -9.07 -13.85 -49.01
N MET A 771 -10.00 -13.60 -48.08
CA MET A 771 -11.42 -13.51 -48.35
C MET A 771 -11.71 -12.40 -49.37
N LEU A 772 -11.18 -11.20 -49.18
CA LEU A 772 -11.39 -10.07 -50.10
C LEU A 772 -10.83 -10.35 -51.50
N ARG A 773 -9.61 -10.91 -51.61
CA ARG A 773 -9.03 -11.34 -52.90
C ARG A 773 -9.92 -12.35 -53.61
N THR A 774 -10.48 -13.29 -52.84
CA THR A 774 -11.37 -14.33 -53.37
C THR A 774 -12.68 -13.74 -53.89
N LYS A 775 -13.31 -12.85 -53.11
CA LYS A 775 -14.52 -12.13 -53.54
C LYS A 775 -14.27 -11.30 -54.80
N PHE A 776 -13.20 -10.51 -54.85
CA PHE A 776 -12.83 -9.72 -56.03
C PHE A 776 -12.68 -10.61 -57.28
N ARG A 777 -11.89 -11.68 -57.20
CA ARG A 777 -11.71 -12.63 -58.31
C ARG A 777 -13.03 -13.27 -58.76
N ASN A 778 -13.87 -13.66 -57.81
CA ASN A 778 -15.17 -14.25 -58.09
C ASN A 778 -16.10 -13.28 -58.82
N TYR A 779 -16.12 -12.00 -58.43
CA TYR A 779 -16.90 -10.97 -59.13
C TYR A 779 -16.39 -10.72 -60.54
N ILE A 780 -15.06 -10.60 -60.72
CA ILE A 780 -14.46 -10.48 -62.06
C ILE A 780 -14.89 -11.67 -62.94
N GLN A 781 -14.75 -12.90 -62.44
CA GLN A 781 -15.14 -14.10 -63.18
C GLN A 781 -16.63 -14.12 -63.55
N ALA A 782 -17.52 -13.69 -62.65
CA ALA A 782 -18.95 -13.59 -62.92
C ALA A 782 -19.28 -12.55 -64.00
N VAL A 783 -18.58 -11.41 -63.99
CA VAL A 783 -18.70 -10.37 -65.03
C VAL A 783 -18.26 -10.93 -66.38
N LEU A 784 -17.09 -11.59 -66.44
CA LEU A 784 -16.59 -12.24 -67.66
C LEU A 784 -17.59 -13.25 -68.23
N GLU A 785 -18.22 -14.07 -67.39
CA GLU A 785 -19.26 -15.02 -67.83
C GLU A 785 -20.45 -14.31 -68.47
N LYS A 786 -20.89 -13.17 -67.93
CA LYS A 786 -21.97 -12.37 -68.52
C LYS A 786 -21.58 -11.69 -69.82
N LEU A 787 -20.34 -11.19 -69.93
CA LEU A 787 -19.83 -10.60 -71.17
C LEU A 787 -19.74 -11.63 -72.30
N VAL A 788 -19.33 -12.86 -72.00
CA VAL A 788 -19.31 -13.96 -72.98
C VAL A 788 -20.72 -14.47 -73.28
N GLU A 789 -21.63 -14.46 -72.31
CA GLU A 789 -23.04 -14.79 -72.57
C GLU A 789 -23.65 -13.85 -73.62
N ASN A 790 -23.31 -12.56 -73.61
CA ASN A 790 -23.75 -11.60 -74.64
C ASN A 790 -23.37 -12.02 -76.06
N THR A 791 -22.17 -12.57 -76.27
CA THR A 791 -21.73 -13.02 -77.61
C THR A 791 -22.51 -14.25 -78.08
N ARG A 792 -23.13 -15.00 -77.15
CA ARG A 792 -23.98 -16.16 -77.42
C ARG A 792 -25.48 -15.82 -77.54
N LEU A 793 -25.92 -14.58 -77.31
CA LEU A 793 -27.34 -14.23 -77.40
C LEU A 793 -27.81 -14.15 -78.85
N GLN A 794 -27.10 -13.40 -79.70
CA GLN A 794 -27.47 -13.23 -81.10
C GLN A 794 -26.91 -14.36 -81.97
N SER A 795 -27.61 -14.69 -83.06
CA SER A 795 -27.13 -15.68 -84.03
C SER A 795 -25.94 -15.19 -84.85
N SER A 796 -25.88 -13.89 -85.13
CA SER A 796 -24.81 -13.24 -85.90
C SER A 796 -23.47 -13.17 -85.15
N THR A 797 -23.48 -13.28 -83.83
CA THR A 797 -22.28 -13.19 -82.97
C THR A 797 -21.77 -14.56 -82.50
N LYS A 798 -22.51 -15.65 -82.80
CA LYS A 798 -22.12 -17.02 -82.44
C LYS A 798 -21.05 -17.54 -83.38
N TRP A 799 -19.90 -17.93 -82.83
CA TRP A 799 -18.82 -18.61 -83.54
C TRP A 799 -19.29 -19.70 -84.51
N LYS A 800 -20.09 -20.64 -84.02
CA LYS A 800 -20.62 -21.73 -84.84
C LYS A 800 -21.37 -21.24 -86.08
N LYS A 801 -22.10 -20.12 -85.99
CA LYS A 801 -22.87 -19.55 -87.11
C LYS A 801 -22.04 -18.65 -88.02
N ILE A 802 -21.05 -17.95 -87.47
CA ILE A 802 -20.08 -17.17 -88.26
C ILE A 802 -19.35 -18.09 -89.25
N ILE A 803 -19.08 -19.34 -88.85
CA ILE A 803 -18.25 -20.30 -89.59
C ILE A 803 -19.07 -21.42 -90.27
N GLN A 804 -20.36 -21.59 -89.93
CA GLN A 804 -21.17 -22.74 -90.37
C GLN A 804 -21.16 -22.97 -91.89
N ASP A 805 -21.20 -21.88 -92.65
CA ASP A 805 -21.30 -21.89 -94.12
C ASP A 805 -19.99 -21.41 -94.77
N PHE A 806 -18.82 -21.72 -94.17
CA PHE A 806 -17.52 -21.37 -94.73
C PHE A 806 -16.95 -22.52 -95.58
N GLU A 807 -16.77 -22.25 -96.87
CA GLU A 807 -16.08 -23.12 -97.82
C GLU A 807 -14.61 -22.70 -97.98
N GLU A 808 -13.71 -23.66 -98.21
CA GLU A 808 -12.25 -23.41 -98.27
C GLU A 808 -11.84 -22.44 -99.41
N THR A 809 -12.71 -22.31 -100.43
CA THR A 809 -12.62 -21.40 -101.59
C THR A 809 -13.14 -20.00 -101.34
N SER A 810 -13.79 -19.73 -100.20
CA SER A 810 -14.36 -18.41 -99.90
C SER A 810 -13.28 -17.37 -99.56
N ALA A 811 -13.58 -16.11 -99.87
CA ALA A 811 -12.62 -15.01 -99.71
C ALA A 811 -12.47 -14.63 -98.23
N GLU A 812 -11.28 -14.19 -97.81
CA GLU A 812 -11.01 -13.77 -96.42
C GLU A 812 -11.93 -12.60 -96.00
N SER A 813 -12.29 -11.73 -96.96
CA SER A 813 -13.25 -10.64 -96.77
C SER A 813 -14.65 -11.11 -96.36
N ASP A 814 -15.06 -12.32 -96.76
CA ASP A 814 -16.38 -12.86 -96.40
C ASP A 814 -16.44 -13.24 -94.92
N VAL A 815 -15.33 -13.76 -94.38
CA VAL A 815 -15.19 -14.05 -92.95
C VAL A 815 -15.14 -12.75 -92.15
N GLN A 816 -14.37 -11.77 -92.60
CA GLN A 816 -14.30 -10.45 -91.96
C GLN A 816 -15.69 -9.79 -91.86
N ASN A 817 -16.47 -9.79 -92.95
CA ASN A 817 -17.83 -9.25 -92.96
C ASN A 817 -18.77 -10.00 -92.00
N ARG A 818 -18.61 -11.33 -91.86
CA ARG A 818 -19.41 -12.14 -90.91
C ARG A 818 -18.96 -12.00 -89.45
N VAL A 819 -17.70 -11.67 -89.20
CA VAL A 819 -17.14 -11.41 -87.86
C VAL A 819 -17.47 -9.99 -87.38
N GLN A 820 -17.75 -9.05 -88.29
CA GLN A 820 -18.03 -7.64 -87.97
C GLN A 820 -19.06 -7.43 -86.83
N PRO A 821 -20.21 -8.13 -86.78
CA PRO A 821 -21.18 -7.94 -85.70
C PRO A 821 -20.63 -8.35 -84.32
N LEU A 822 -19.74 -9.36 -84.28
CA LEU A 822 -19.04 -9.75 -83.06
C LEU A 822 -17.98 -8.72 -82.69
N GLN A 823 -17.23 -8.22 -83.68
CA GLN A 823 -16.22 -7.18 -83.50
C GLN A 823 -16.84 -5.89 -82.92
N ASP A 824 -17.96 -5.42 -83.46
CA ASP A 824 -18.65 -4.22 -82.98
C ASP A 824 -19.16 -4.39 -81.54
N LEU A 825 -19.65 -5.58 -81.20
CA LEU A 825 -20.07 -5.92 -79.83
C LEU A 825 -18.88 -5.90 -78.86
N VAL A 826 -17.74 -6.45 -79.26
CA VAL A 826 -16.52 -6.45 -78.45
C VAL A 826 -16.00 -5.03 -78.24
N ILE A 827 -15.93 -4.20 -79.30
CA ILE A 827 -15.52 -2.80 -79.20
C ILE A 827 -16.41 -2.04 -78.22
N LYS A 828 -17.74 -2.12 -78.39
CA LYS A 828 -18.70 -1.45 -77.51
C LYS A 828 -18.59 -1.92 -76.05
N THR A 829 -18.28 -3.19 -75.84
CA THR A 829 -18.07 -3.75 -74.49
C THR A 829 -16.79 -3.19 -73.86
N ILE A 830 -15.68 -3.14 -74.62
CA ILE A 830 -14.41 -2.58 -74.15
C ILE A 830 -14.57 -1.09 -73.80
N GLU A 831 -15.25 -0.31 -74.65
CA GLU A 831 -15.53 1.10 -74.38
C GLU A 831 -16.37 1.31 -73.13
N ASN A 832 -17.39 0.48 -72.92
CA ASN A 832 -18.21 0.51 -71.69
C ASN A 832 -17.42 0.11 -70.44
N LEU A 833 -16.48 -0.85 -70.54
CA LEU A 833 -15.63 -1.22 -69.42
C LEU A 833 -14.63 -0.10 -69.08
N HIS A 834 -14.08 0.56 -70.10
CA HIS A 834 -13.14 1.67 -69.91
C HIS A 834 -13.79 2.89 -69.22
N SER A 835 -15.08 3.14 -69.47
CA SER A 835 -15.76 4.28 -68.85
C SER A 835 -16.06 4.09 -67.36
N ILE A 836 -15.98 2.86 -66.83
CA ILE A 836 -16.37 2.53 -65.45
C ILE A 836 -15.22 1.95 -64.61
N LEU A 837 -14.17 1.39 -65.21
CA LEU A 837 -13.07 0.71 -64.51
C LEU A 837 -11.80 1.56 -64.48
N GLU A 838 -11.07 1.51 -63.36
CA GLU A 838 -9.69 2.01 -63.31
C GLU A 838 -8.76 1.16 -64.18
N ASN A 839 -7.68 1.75 -64.70
CA ASN A 839 -6.77 1.11 -65.67
C ASN A 839 -6.34 -0.31 -65.30
N SER A 840 -5.99 -0.56 -64.03
CA SER A 840 -5.54 -1.89 -63.57
C SER A 840 -6.66 -2.94 -63.60
N VAL A 841 -7.87 -2.56 -63.19
CA VAL A 841 -9.06 -3.44 -63.21
C VAL A 841 -9.55 -3.62 -64.65
N PHE A 842 -9.56 -2.54 -65.43
CA PHE A 842 -9.90 -2.55 -66.86
C PHE A 842 -9.03 -3.55 -67.63
N LEU A 843 -7.70 -3.46 -67.50
CA LEU A 843 -6.77 -4.38 -68.14
C LEU A 843 -7.02 -5.83 -67.73
N ALA A 844 -7.25 -6.08 -66.43
CA ALA A 844 -7.53 -7.43 -65.94
C ALA A 844 -8.84 -8.02 -66.52
N VAL A 845 -9.90 -7.21 -66.60
CA VAL A 845 -11.19 -7.65 -67.18
C VAL A 845 -11.08 -7.83 -68.69
N CYS A 846 -10.42 -6.93 -69.41
CA CYS A 846 -10.25 -7.05 -70.87
C CYS A 846 -9.39 -8.26 -71.24
N ARG A 847 -8.26 -8.51 -70.55
CA ARG A 847 -7.44 -9.72 -70.76
C ARG A 847 -8.22 -10.98 -70.43
N GLY A 848 -9.00 -10.99 -69.35
CA GLY A 848 -9.88 -12.11 -69.00
C GLY A 848 -10.99 -12.34 -70.03
N PHE A 849 -11.55 -11.28 -70.61
CA PHE A 849 -12.58 -11.39 -71.64
C PHE A 849 -12.00 -11.94 -72.94
N TRP A 850 -10.82 -11.45 -73.33
CA TRP A 850 -10.06 -11.98 -74.46
C TRP A 850 -9.74 -13.47 -74.29
N ASP A 851 -9.27 -13.88 -73.11
CA ASP A 851 -9.00 -15.29 -72.79
C ASP A 851 -10.25 -16.17 -72.92
N LYS A 852 -11.40 -15.71 -72.38
CA LYS A 852 -12.67 -16.44 -72.50
C LYS A 852 -13.19 -16.51 -73.94
N MET A 853 -12.93 -15.49 -74.77
CA MET A 853 -13.24 -15.56 -76.20
C MET A 853 -12.38 -16.62 -76.91
N GLY A 854 -11.11 -16.76 -76.51
CA GLY A 854 -10.24 -17.86 -76.94
C GLY A 854 -10.78 -19.23 -76.51
N GLN A 855 -11.27 -19.35 -75.29
CA GLN A 855 -11.92 -20.57 -74.82
C GLN A 855 -13.16 -20.93 -75.65
N GLU A 856 -13.95 -19.95 -76.11
CA GLU A 856 -15.08 -20.20 -77.01
C GLU A 856 -14.64 -20.76 -78.36
N VAL A 857 -13.51 -20.27 -78.88
CA VAL A 857 -12.89 -20.78 -80.12
C VAL A 857 -12.40 -22.21 -79.93
N LEU A 858 -11.70 -22.49 -78.83
CA LEU A 858 -11.27 -23.86 -78.48
C LEU A 858 -12.45 -24.82 -78.36
N ASN A 859 -13.52 -24.42 -77.66
CA ASN A 859 -14.74 -25.21 -77.56
C ASN A 859 -15.37 -25.48 -78.95
N CYS A 860 -15.28 -24.53 -79.88
CA CYS A 860 -15.75 -24.74 -81.26
C CYS A 860 -14.89 -25.75 -82.02
N LEU A 861 -13.56 -25.72 -81.82
CA LEU A 861 -12.61 -26.66 -82.41
C LEU A 861 -12.78 -28.09 -81.87
N GLU A 862 -12.93 -28.23 -80.55
CA GLU A 862 -13.12 -29.53 -79.89
C GLU A 862 -14.40 -30.25 -80.35
N ASN A 863 -15.48 -29.49 -80.58
CA ASN A 863 -16.77 -30.04 -80.99
C ASN A 863 -16.86 -30.40 -82.49
N ASN A 864 -15.91 -29.97 -83.33
CA ASN A 864 -15.99 -30.13 -84.79
C ASN A 864 -14.64 -30.53 -85.41
N LYS A 865 -13.97 -31.53 -84.84
CA LYS A 865 -12.62 -31.99 -85.26
C LYS A 865 -12.51 -32.42 -86.74
N GLU A 866 -13.63 -32.71 -87.41
CA GLU A 866 -13.66 -33.29 -88.76
C GLU A 866 -13.71 -32.26 -89.91
N ASN A 867 -14.04 -30.99 -89.65
CA ASN A 867 -14.23 -29.97 -90.71
C ASN A 867 -12.98 -29.11 -90.94
N ARG A 868 -12.14 -29.48 -91.93
CA ARG A 868 -10.92 -28.72 -92.28
C ARG A 868 -11.16 -27.27 -92.71
N SER A 869 -12.28 -26.96 -93.39
CA SER A 869 -12.57 -25.60 -93.83
C SER A 869 -12.74 -24.62 -92.66
N TRP A 870 -13.21 -25.09 -91.50
CA TRP A 870 -13.42 -24.25 -90.31
C TRP A 870 -12.12 -23.72 -89.71
N TYR A 871 -11.00 -24.42 -89.89
CA TYR A 871 -9.70 -23.99 -89.34
C TYR A 871 -9.23 -22.67 -89.99
N LYS A 872 -9.36 -22.53 -91.31
CA LYS A 872 -8.99 -21.30 -92.02
C LYS A 872 -9.90 -20.13 -91.61
N GLY A 873 -11.21 -20.35 -91.52
CA GLY A 873 -12.17 -19.33 -91.09
C GLY A 873 -11.98 -18.90 -89.62
N LEU A 874 -11.73 -19.84 -88.71
CA LEU A 874 -11.44 -19.57 -87.30
C LEU A 874 -10.12 -18.82 -87.13
N ARG A 875 -9.08 -19.15 -87.91
CA ARG A 875 -7.78 -18.46 -87.89
C ARG A 875 -7.94 -16.97 -88.21
N ILE A 876 -8.66 -16.65 -89.28
CA ILE A 876 -8.92 -15.26 -89.71
C ILE A 876 -9.75 -14.52 -88.64
N ALA A 877 -10.81 -15.15 -88.14
CA ALA A 877 -11.67 -14.53 -87.14
C ALA A 877 -10.99 -14.32 -85.77
N LEU A 878 -10.07 -15.22 -85.39
CA LEU A 878 -9.24 -15.08 -84.20
C LEU A 878 -8.25 -13.92 -84.36
N GLN A 879 -7.61 -13.78 -85.52
CA GLN A 879 -6.73 -12.65 -85.81
C GLN A 879 -7.47 -11.30 -85.72
N VAL A 880 -8.68 -11.20 -86.26
CA VAL A 880 -9.51 -9.99 -86.14
C VAL A 880 -9.80 -9.64 -84.68
N LEU A 881 -10.05 -10.63 -83.82
CA LEU A 881 -10.27 -10.38 -82.40
C LEU A 881 -9.01 -9.91 -81.69
N ASP A 882 -7.86 -10.54 -81.94
CA ASP A 882 -6.58 -10.14 -81.34
C ASP A 882 -6.22 -8.71 -81.71
N GLU A 883 -6.34 -8.35 -82.99
CA GLU A 883 -6.15 -6.98 -83.46
C GLU A 883 -7.14 -6.02 -82.79
N THR A 884 -8.38 -6.44 -82.57
CA THR A 884 -9.42 -5.62 -81.92
C THR A 884 -9.11 -5.36 -80.45
N PHE A 885 -8.80 -6.39 -79.66
CA PHE A 885 -8.46 -6.22 -78.24
C PHE A 885 -7.20 -5.38 -78.09
N THR A 886 -6.14 -5.70 -78.85
CA THR A 886 -4.85 -5.01 -78.78
C THR A 886 -4.98 -3.53 -79.17
N SER A 887 -5.58 -3.24 -80.33
CA SER A 887 -5.72 -1.86 -80.82
C SER A 887 -6.61 -1.01 -79.93
N ARG A 888 -7.74 -1.55 -79.43
CA ARG A 888 -8.67 -0.78 -78.59
C ARG A 888 -8.14 -0.57 -77.18
N MET A 889 -7.49 -1.56 -76.58
CA MET A 889 -6.84 -1.38 -75.27
C MET A 889 -5.71 -0.34 -75.36
N GLN A 890 -4.90 -0.38 -76.42
CA GLN A 890 -3.85 0.63 -76.66
C GLN A 890 -4.44 2.03 -76.88
N GLN A 891 -5.49 2.15 -77.70
CA GLN A 891 -6.11 3.43 -78.02
C GLN A 891 -6.73 4.10 -76.78
N LEU A 892 -7.49 3.34 -75.98
CA LEU A 892 -8.19 3.89 -74.81
C LEU A 892 -7.23 4.24 -73.67
N LEU A 893 -6.13 3.51 -73.54
CA LEU A 893 -5.09 3.77 -72.53
C LEU A 893 -3.96 4.69 -73.03
N ASN A 894 -4.18 5.45 -74.13
CA ASN A 894 -3.23 6.40 -74.72
C ASN A 894 -1.83 5.81 -74.98
N TYR A 895 -1.75 4.57 -75.44
CA TYR A 895 -0.50 3.86 -75.77
C TYR A 895 0.49 3.69 -74.61
N ARG A 896 0.01 3.71 -73.36
CA ARG A 896 0.84 3.52 -72.15
C ARG A 896 0.79 2.09 -71.57
N VAL A 897 0.27 1.13 -72.32
CA VAL A 897 0.13 -0.27 -71.88
C VAL A 897 1.46 -0.99 -72.05
N PRO A 898 1.97 -1.71 -71.03
CA PRO A 898 3.16 -2.55 -71.17
C PRO A 898 2.96 -3.63 -72.25
N ASP A 899 3.99 -3.95 -73.02
CA ASP A 899 3.91 -4.99 -74.06
C ASP A 899 3.45 -6.35 -73.50
N SER A 900 3.80 -6.66 -72.25
CA SER A 900 3.36 -7.87 -71.54
C SER A 900 1.84 -7.98 -71.33
N ASP A 901 1.15 -6.84 -71.19
CA ASP A 901 -0.30 -6.78 -71.03
C ASP A 901 -1.05 -6.80 -72.38
N LEU A 902 -0.31 -6.75 -73.49
CA LEU A 902 -0.82 -6.87 -74.86
C LEU A 902 -0.54 -8.25 -75.49
N GLU A 903 0.26 -9.08 -74.83
CA GLU A 903 0.47 -10.47 -75.27
C GLU A 903 -0.84 -11.27 -75.21
N PRO A 904 -1.13 -12.11 -76.23
CA PRO A 904 -2.34 -12.92 -76.28
C PRO A 904 -2.44 -13.85 -75.06
N PRO A 905 -3.62 -13.93 -74.40
CA PRO A 905 -3.85 -14.82 -73.26
C PRO A 905 -3.67 -16.31 -73.60
N ARG A 906 -3.60 -17.15 -72.56
CA ARG A 906 -3.30 -18.58 -72.68
C ARG A 906 -4.24 -19.32 -73.64
N CYS A 907 -5.55 -19.14 -73.51
CA CYS A 907 -6.51 -19.83 -74.37
C CYS A 907 -6.42 -19.35 -75.84
N ILE A 908 -5.99 -18.11 -76.07
CA ILE A 908 -5.77 -17.56 -77.41
C ILE A 908 -4.50 -18.15 -78.03
N LEU A 909 -3.41 -18.24 -77.28
CA LEU A 909 -2.18 -18.90 -77.71
C LEU A 909 -2.41 -20.38 -78.06
N GLU A 910 -3.18 -21.08 -77.22
CA GLU A 910 -3.55 -22.48 -77.47
C GLU A 910 -4.44 -22.61 -78.72
N ALA A 911 -5.41 -21.71 -78.90
CA ALA A 911 -6.23 -21.66 -80.11
C ALA A 911 -5.38 -21.42 -81.37
N HIS A 912 -4.42 -20.49 -81.33
CA HIS A 912 -3.47 -20.27 -82.44
C HIS A 912 -2.64 -21.52 -82.73
N SER A 913 -2.13 -22.19 -81.70
CA SER A 913 -1.34 -23.41 -81.87
C SER A 913 -2.14 -24.56 -82.50
N MET A 914 -3.44 -24.68 -82.22
CA MET A 914 -4.30 -25.71 -82.83
C MET A 914 -4.76 -25.33 -84.25
N LEU A 915 -4.74 -24.03 -84.56
CA LEU A 915 -5.16 -23.49 -85.84
C LEU A 915 -4.01 -23.32 -86.83
N GLN A 916 -2.75 -23.47 -86.42
CA GLN A 916 -1.56 -23.53 -87.28
C GLN A 916 -1.50 -24.83 -88.06
#